data_AF-A0AAD9PW81-F1
#
_entry.id   AF-A0AAD9PW81-F1
#
_cell.length_a   1.000
_cell.length_b   1.000
_cell.length_c   1.000
_cell.angle_alpha   90.00
_cell.angle_beta   90.00
_cell.angle_gamma   90.00
#
_symmetry.space_group_name_H-M   'P 1'
#
loop_
_entity.id
_entity.type
_entity.pdbx_description
1 polymer ?
#
loop_
_entity_poly.entity_id
_entity_poly.type
_entity_poly.pdbx_seq_one_letter_code
_entity_poly.pdbx_strand_id
1 'polypeptide(L)'
;MRRLFPFVRKQEEEMIKGEISGHNVSVIFDGTTRLGEALAIVVRFITADWEIKQRLVRLQLIAKSLKGDELAREIITVLAQQYNVHNSSLCAAMRDGALVNGAAMRTVKVVFPNVVDVRCFSHATDGIGSHFNIPTFRRFLQLWNALFGHSPPIRIAWKEHTGISNKSYSPTRWWSWWEVANQIMLQFAEIHPFLQARLQEAANKATLRQLDETLANAQTKLLLQIELAAVVHAGKPMVESTYILEGDGTLAWQCYEQLLIIQNSIHGANLPNLTALSRDVSGGNVALAQQYHQYGIAAIPPGWEYLTNTVMGVMGPLVETFKAARLFSPHHITQLRPVANDVDVLTSIAFLNDAAMIANMKNELPRYLARADGIADGVDPIRWWKENEAELPCWSAAAKLILLMQPSSASSERVFSILTTVFENKEINGARLNLIIQYPIFNSSDATHEWAVQRQREVTFCLQQNLLSPHVTLTAFLHCMCISITLLVSSKSGVKILGKAVETIHILSQSEHHDSYVKSLNLTMAGKLVFQMLGRRIRYKDAFLYASMNLIGKTAIIMNADCFVHKGFELLDENILSNNKTMYALTRHGPPANSSLCVAPDHYKCNPEYRYRGSHDAWVFRLLDPLPDQVLNNIDHLPHLEGIEQVLMFHLRTYGGFTIKNPCKILQIVHYHCIRAPELGKYQYVGKNLRLDWKLGLNIGKKGDLVLAKFSDL
;
A
#
# COMPACT_ATOMS: atom_id res chain seq x y z
N MET A 1 22.24 -9.94 11.70
CA MET A 1 20.78 -9.73 11.61
C MET A 1 20.04 -10.01 12.93
N ARG A 2 20.09 -11.23 13.51
CA ARG A 2 19.37 -11.56 14.77
C ARG A 2 19.63 -10.64 15.98
N ARG A 3 20.81 -10.00 16.08
CA ARG A 3 21.14 -9.04 17.17
C ARG A 3 20.61 -7.61 16.94
N LEU A 4 20.23 -7.23 15.71
CA LEU A 4 19.76 -5.88 15.37
C LEU A 4 18.26 -5.69 15.65
N PHE A 5 17.46 -6.76 15.54
CA PHE A 5 15.99 -6.67 15.70
C PHE A 5 15.54 -6.29 17.11
N PRO A 6 16.12 -6.84 18.20
CA PRO A 6 15.74 -6.41 19.55
C PRO A 6 16.07 -4.93 19.80
N PHE A 7 17.18 -4.44 19.22
CA PHE A 7 17.60 -3.04 19.36
C PHE A 7 16.65 -2.08 18.65
N VAL A 8 16.35 -2.34 17.37
CA VAL A 8 15.42 -1.53 16.57
C VAL A 8 14.02 -1.52 17.18
N ARG A 9 13.52 -2.69 17.62
CA ARG A 9 12.23 -2.80 18.32
C ARG A 9 12.20 -1.97 19.59
N LYS A 10 13.27 -2.00 20.38
CA LYS A 10 13.37 -1.22 21.62
C LYS A 10 13.38 0.28 21.32
N GLN A 11 14.11 0.74 20.30
CA GLN A 11 14.11 2.15 19.89
C GLN A 11 12.75 2.63 19.40
N GLU A 12 12.04 1.82 18.62
CA GLU A 12 10.68 2.15 18.17
C GLU A 12 9.70 2.18 19.34
N GLU A 13 9.79 1.21 20.25
CA GLU A 13 8.97 1.21 21.46
C GLU A 13 9.22 2.47 22.29
N GLU A 14 10.48 2.88 22.49
CA GLU A 14 10.86 4.12 23.18
C GLU A 14 10.35 5.37 22.45
N MET A 15 10.40 5.39 21.11
CA MET A 15 9.84 6.46 20.30
C MET A 15 8.32 6.58 20.48
N ILE A 16 7.59 5.48 20.30
CA ILE A 16 6.13 5.44 20.43
C ILE A 16 5.71 5.77 21.87
N LYS A 17 6.45 5.30 22.88
CA LYS A 17 6.27 5.72 24.28
C LYS A 17 6.38 7.23 24.43
N GLY A 18 7.40 7.84 23.83
CA GLY A 18 7.59 9.29 23.83
C GLY A 18 6.43 10.03 23.16
N GLU A 19 5.94 9.52 22.01
CA GLU A 19 4.81 10.14 21.30
C GLU A 19 3.48 10.02 22.07
N ILE A 20 3.23 8.88 22.73
CA ILE A 20 1.99 8.64 23.48
C ILE A 20 2.00 9.34 24.84
N SER A 21 3.17 9.56 25.42
CA SER A 21 3.30 10.15 26.77
C SER A 21 2.52 11.46 26.89
N GLY A 22 1.71 11.58 27.94
CA GLY A 22 0.87 12.76 28.20
C GLY A 22 -0.41 12.85 27.36
N HIS A 23 -0.66 11.93 26.43
CA HIS A 23 -1.86 11.94 25.60
C HIS A 23 -2.91 10.92 26.07
N ASN A 24 -4.17 11.27 25.88
CA ASN A 24 -5.26 10.30 25.90
C ASN A 24 -5.21 9.46 24.62
N VAL A 25 -5.58 8.19 24.74
CA VAL A 25 -5.46 7.21 23.66
C VAL A 25 -6.73 6.39 23.49
N SER A 26 -6.89 5.79 22.32
CA SER A 26 -7.76 4.66 22.10
C SER A 26 -7.02 3.48 21.52
N VAL A 27 -7.58 2.29 21.66
CA VAL A 27 -7.00 1.05 21.15
C VAL A 27 -7.93 0.44 20.11
N ILE A 28 -7.38 -0.02 18.99
CA ILE A 28 -8.06 -0.83 17.99
C ILE A 28 -7.38 -2.19 18.02
N PHE A 29 -8.12 -3.26 18.23
CA PHE A 29 -7.54 -4.60 18.24
C PHE A 29 -8.45 -5.60 17.58
N ASP A 30 -7.84 -6.60 16.96
CA ASP A 30 -8.57 -7.71 16.39
C ASP A 30 -7.68 -8.93 16.18
N GLY A 31 -8.31 -10.08 15.95
CA GLY A 31 -7.66 -11.33 15.59
C GLY A 31 -8.06 -11.80 14.19
N THR A 32 -7.18 -12.52 13.51
CA THR A 32 -7.53 -13.20 12.25
C THR A 32 -6.96 -14.60 12.22
N THR A 33 -7.67 -15.51 11.53
CA THR A 33 -7.25 -16.90 11.29
C THR A 33 -6.78 -17.12 9.86
N ARG A 34 -6.86 -16.10 8.99
CA ARG A 34 -6.66 -16.22 7.54
C ARG A 34 -5.22 -16.62 7.13
N LEU A 35 -4.23 -16.33 7.97
CA LEU A 35 -2.79 -16.59 7.71
C LEU A 35 -2.15 -17.45 8.81
N GLY A 36 -2.99 -18.21 9.54
CA GLY A 36 -2.71 -18.61 10.91
C GLY A 36 -3.31 -17.61 11.90
N GLU A 37 -3.27 -17.93 13.18
CA GLU A 37 -3.80 -17.07 14.25
C GLU A 37 -2.90 -15.86 14.40
N ALA A 38 -3.44 -14.66 14.20
CA ALA A 38 -2.70 -13.42 14.35
C ALA A 38 -3.51 -12.40 15.16
N LEU A 39 -2.83 -11.64 16.02
CA LEU A 39 -3.37 -10.54 16.80
C LEU A 39 -2.71 -9.23 16.35
N ALA A 40 -3.52 -8.21 16.10
CA ALA A 40 -3.07 -6.85 15.88
C ALA A 40 -3.63 -5.93 16.99
N ILE A 41 -2.78 -5.06 17.53
CA ILE A 41 -3.16 -3.99 18.46
C ILE A 41 -2.57 -2.68 17.96
N VAL A 42 -3.43 -1.73 17.68
CA VAL A 42 -3.12 -0.39 17.20
C VAL A 42 -3.57 0.61 18.24
N VAL A 43 -2.72 1.59 18.56
CA VAL A 43 -3.08 2.72 19.43
C VAL A 43 -3.29 3.95 18.57
N ARG A 44 -4.32 4.73 18.90
CA ARG A 44 -4.66 6.01 18.28
C ARG A 44 -4.56 7.12 19.32
N PHE A 45 -3.99 8.26 18.94
CA PHE A 45 -3.90 9.46 19.78
C PHE A 45 -3.94 10.73 18.92
N ILE A 46 -4.30 11.85 19.55
CA ILE A 46 -4.38 13.17 18.90
C ILE A 46 -3.30 14.06 19.50
N THR A 47 -2.46 14.67 18.66
CA THR A 47 -1.43 15.61 19.14
C THR A 47 -2.04 16.95 19.54
N ALA A 48 -1.27 17.78 20.24
CA ALA A 48 -1.65 19.17 20.53
C ALA A 48 -2.05 19.94 19.26
N ASP A 49 -1.37 19.66 18.15
CA ASP A 49 -1.57 20.27 16.83
C ASP A 49 -2.77 19.75 16.03
N TRP A 50 -3.63 18.93 16.64
CA TRP A 50 -4.77 18.26 15.99
C TRP A 50 -4.39 17.20 14.94
N GLU A 51 -3.16 16.70 14.98
CA GLU A 51 -2.78 15.57 14.13
C GLU A 51 -3.32 14.26 14.72
N ILE A 52 -4.07 13.52 13.90
CA ILE A 52 -4.52 12.18 14.22
C ILE A 52 -3.39 11.20 13.91
N LYS A 53 -2.92 10.47 14.93
CA LYS A 53 -1.87 9.45 14.77
C LYS A 53 -2.38 8.08 15.16
N GLN A 54 -1.93 7.07 14.42
CA GLN A 54 -2.11 5.65 14.75
C GLN A 54 -0.74 4.96 14.77
N ARG A 55 -0.55 4.01 15.69
CA ARG A 55 0.69 3.23 15.89
C ARG A 55 0.36 1.77 16.08
N LEU A 56 0.98 0.89 15.29
CA LEU A 56 0.87 -0.54 15.50
C LEU A 56 1.78 -0.95 16.66
N VAL A 57 1.21 -1.17 17.82
CA VAL A 57 1.96 -1.44 19.07
C VAL A 57 2.21 -2.93 19.31
N ARG A 58 1.41 -3.80 18.69
CA ARG A 58 1.60 -5.26 18.69
C ARG A 58 1.09 -5.86 17.38
N LEU A 59 1.91 -6.71 16.78
CA LEU A 59 1.50 -7.71 15.80
C LEU A 59 2.10 -9.04 16.23
N GLN A 60 1.27 -10.05 16.45
CA GLN A 60 1.72 -11.33 16.98
C GLN A 60 1.07 -12.49 16.22
N LEU A 61 1.90 -13.39 15.67
CA LEU A 61 1.44 -14.69 15.22
C LEU A 61 1.37 -15.62 16.43
N ILE A 62 0.28 -16.38 16.53
CA ILE A 62 -0.07 -17.21 17.67
C ILE A 62 -0.26 -18.64 17.16
N ALA A 63 0.08 -19.63 17.99
CA ALA A 63 -0.08 -21.02 17.61
C ALA A 63 -1.55 -21.49 17.66
N LYS A 64 -2.39 -20.80 18.43
CA LYS A 64 -3.81 -21.10 18.64
C LYS A 64 -4.57 -19.81 18.97
N SER A 65 -5.88 -19.76 18.71
CA SER A 65 -6.71 -18.61 19.06
C SER A 65 -6.62 -18.34 20.56
N LEU A 66 -6.50 -17.06 20.92
CA LEU A 66 -6.53 -16.64 22.32
C LEU A 66 -7.94 -16.79 22.90
N LYS A 67 -8.01 -17.12 24.19
CA LYS A 67 -9.23 -16.97 25.00
C LYS A 67 -9.40 -15.52 25.44
N GLY A 68 -10.60 -15.16 25.89
CA GLY A 68 -10.92 -13.78 26.29
C GLY A 68 -10.00 -13.24 27.40
N ASP A 69 -9.65 -14.07 28.38
CA ASP A 69 -8.73 -13.70 29.47
C ASP A 69 -7.27 -13.57 28.98
N GLU A 70 -6.84 -14.42 28.05
CA GLU A 70 -5.52 -14.35 27.43
C GLU A 70 -5.39 -13.08 26.59
N LEU A 71 -6.40 -12.76 25.77
CA LEU A 71 -6.43 -11.53 24.98
C LEU A 71 -6.47 -10.28 25.88
N ALA A 72 -7.28 -10.28 26.94
CA ALA A 72 -7.30 -9.17 27.88
C ALA A 72 -5.93 -8.94 28.52
N ARG A 73 -5.23 -10.01 28.92
CA ARG A 73 -3.88 -9.95 29.49
C ARG A 73 -2.91 -9.31 28.51
N GLU A 74 -2.94 -9.71 27.24
CA GLU A 74 -2.07 -9.13 26.21
C GLU A 74 -2.35 -7.64 25.98
N ILE A 75 -3.63 -7.24 25.90
CA ILE A 75 -4.02 -5.83 25.75
C ILE A 75 -3.53 -5.01 26.96
N ILE A 76 -3.77 -5.48 28.18
CA ILE A 76 -3.36 -4.80 29.41
C ILE A 76 -1.82 -4.72 29.51
N THR A 77 -1.11 -5.80 29.21
CA THR A 77 0.35 -5.81 29.20
C THR A 77 0.90 -4.82 28.18
N VAL A 78 0.35 -4.78 26.96
CA VAL A 78 0.79 -3.80 25.95
C VAL A 78 0.51 -2.38 26.42
N LEU A 79 -0.73 -2.07 26.80
CA LEU A 79 -1.10 -0.69 27.11
C LEU A 79 -0.47 -0.21 28.43
N ALA A 80 -0.74 -0.89 29.54
CA ALA A 80 -0.34 -0.43 30.87
C ALA A 80 1.15 -0.68 31.17
N GLN A 81 1.66 -1.88 30.86
CA GLN A 81 3.03 -2.26 31.27
C GLN A 81 4.07 -1.89 30.23
N GLN A 82 3.78 -2.11 28.94
CA GLN A 82 4.72 -1.82 27.87
C GLN A 82 4.70 -0.34 27.54
N TYR A 83 3.55 0.28 27.23
CA TYR A 83 3.49 1.68 26.76
C TYR A 83 3.09 2.72 27.82
N ASN A 84 2.97 2.33 29.10
CA ASN A 84 2.64 3.22 30.23
C ASN A 84 1.34 4.03 30.05
N VAL A 85 0.34 3.43 29.40
CA VAL A 85 -1.00 4.04 29.30
C VAL A 85 -1.67 3.97 30.67
N HIS A 86 -1.99 5.14 31.23
CA HIS A 86 -2.68 5.24 32.51
C HIS A 86 -4.13 4.76 32.41
N ASN A 87 -4.66 4.29 33.54
CA ASN A 87 -6.02 3.78 33.68
C ASN A 87 -7.11 4.79 33.22
N SER A 88 -6.89 6.08 33.43
CA SER A 88 -7.80 7.16 33.02
C SER A 88 -7.57 7.65 31.58
N SER A 89 -6.46 7.29 30.95
CA SER A 89 -6.07 7.80 29.62
C SER A 89 -6.58 6.97 28.45
N LEU A 90 -7.10 5.76 28.69
CA LEU A 90 -7.72 4.93 27.64
C LEU A 90 -9.19 5.31 27.47
N CYS A 91 -9.50 6.10 26.44
CA CYS A 91 -10.84 6.62 26.18
C CYS A 91 -11.75 5.61 25.46
N ALA A 92 -11.23 4.87 24.48
CA ALA A 92 -12.05 3.97 23.67
C ALA A 92 -11.28 2.71 23.25
N ALA A 93 -12.03 1.64 23.00
CA ALA A 93 -11.54 0.38 22.47
C ALA A 93 -12.43 -0.09 21.32
N MET A 94 -11.88 -0.18 20.12
CA MET A 94 -12.58 -0.61 18.91
C MET A 94 -12.26 -2.08 18.61
N ARG A 95 -13.31 -2.88 18.45
CA ARG A 95 -13.21 -4.32 18.16
C ARG A 95 -14.36 -4.80 17.28
N ASP A 96 -14.18 -5.96 16.69
CA ASP A 96 -15.23 -6.63 15.92
C ASP A 96 -16.33 -7.23 16.85
N GLY A 97 -17.25 -7.99 16.25
CA GLY A 97 -18.35 -8.64 16.95
C GLY A 97 -18.00 -10.00 17.59
N ALA A 98 -16.76 -10.46 17.53
CA ALA A 98 -16.38 -11.78 18.04
C ALA A 98 -16.56 -11.87 19.56
N LEU A 99 -17.09 -13.00 20.02
CA LEU A 99 -17.37 -13.25 21.45
C LEU A 99 -16.10 -13.15 22.31
N VAL A 100 -14.96 -13.58 21.79
CA VAL A 100 -13.66 -13.49 22.47
C VAL A 100 -13.25 -12.06 22.78
N ASN A 101 -13.45 -11.14 21.82
CA ASN A 101 -13.11 -9.74 21.98
C ASN A 101 -14.03 -9.07 23.01
N GLY A 102 -15.33 -9.39 22.99
CA GLY A 102 -16.27 -8.94 24.03
C GLY A 102 -15.95 -9.51 25.42
N ALA A 103 -15.50 -10.77 25.50
CA ALA A 103 -15.06 -11.36 26.76
C ALA A 103 -13.81 -10.69 27.32
N ALA A 104 -12.83 -10.36 26.46
CA ALA A 104 -11.63 -9.64 26.87
C ALA A 104 -11.94 -8.24 27.42
N MET A 105 -12.86 -7.52 26.78
CA MET A 105 -13.23 -6.17 27.22
C MET A 105 -13.88 -6.11 28.61
N ARG A 106 -14.50 -7.19 29.08
CA ARG A 106 -14.99 -7.26 30.47
C ARG A 106 -13.85 -7.14 31.48
N THR A 107 -12.69 -7.72 31.19
CA THR A 107 -11.50 -7.63 32.05
C THR A 107 -10.75 -6.32 31.83
N VAL A 108 -10.61 -5.85 30.58
CA VAL A 108 -9.95 -4.57 30.27
C VAL A 108 -10.65 -3.40 30.98
N LYS A 109 -11.99 -3.40 31.03
CA LYS A 109 -12.78 -2.37 31.73
C LYS A 109 -12.52 -2.31 33.25
N VAL A 110 -12.05 -3.38 33.87
CA VAL A 110 -11.67 -3.34 35.30
C VAL A 110 -10.41 -2.51 35.51
N VAL A 111 -9.47 -2.56 34.57
CA VAL A 111 -8.21 -1.80 34.62
C VAL A 111 -8.39 -0.38 34.09
N PHE A 112 -9.21 -0.22 33.05
CA PHE A 112 -9.50 1.06 32.38
C PHE A 112 -11.00 1.36 32.50
N PRO A 113 -11.48 1.89 33.64
CA PRO A 113 -12.92 2.01 33.91
C PRO A 113 -13.67 2.99 32.99
N ASN A 114 -12.95 3.97 32.43
CA ASN A 114 -13.55 5.01 31.57
C ASN A 114 -13.56 4.63 30.08
N VAL A 115 -13.09 3.42 29.72
CA VAL A 115 -13.02 3.01 28.31
C VAL A 115 -14.40 2.73 27.72
N VAL A 116 -14.71 3.40 26.61
CA VAL A 116 -15.87 3.09 25.79
C VAL A 116 -15.54 1.89 24.89
N ASP A 117 -16.28 0.79 25.07
CA ASP A 117 -16.14 -0.42 24.26
C ASP A 117 -16.99 -0.34 22.99
N VAL A 118 -16.35 -0.04 21.87
CA VAL A 118 -17.00 0.17 20.58
C VAL A 118 -16.93 -1.10 19.75
N ARG A 119 -18.10 -1.69 19.50
CA ARG A 119 -18.27 -2.73 18.49
C ARG A 119 -18.28 -2.10 17.09
N CYS A 120 -17.55 -2.70 16.16
CA CYS A 120 -17.36 -2.20 14.80
C CYS A 120 -18.68 -2.13 14.02
N PHE A 121 -19.10 -0.91 13.68
CA PHE A 121 -20.26 -0.63 12.83
C PHE A 121 -20.02 -1.10 11.40
N SER A 122 -18.83 -0.90 10.83
CA SER A 122 -18.52 -1.33 9.47
C SER A 122 -18.64 -2.86 9.28
N HIS A 123 -18.23 -3.64 10.28
CA HIS A 123 -18.41 -5.10 10.26
C HIS A 123 -19.90 -5.47 10.42
N ALA A 124 -20.63 -4.77 11.29
CA ALA A 124 -22.07 -4.98 11.44
C ALA A 124 -22.84 -4.62 10.15
N THR A 125 -22.45 -3.58 9.43
CA THR A 125 -23.11 -3.20 8.17
C THR A 125 -22.75 -4.14 7.03
N ASP A 126 -21.51 -4.64 6.93
CA ASP A 126 -21.13 -5.67 5.94
C ASP A 126 -22.00 -6.93 6.03
N GLY A 127 -22.41 -7.31 7.25
CA GLY A 127 -23.27 -8.46 7.49
C GLY A 127 -24.63 -8.39 6.79
N ILE A 128 -25.17 -7.19 6.52
CA ILE A 128 -26.51 -6.99 5.95
C ILE A 128 -26.69 -7.77 4.63
N GLY A 129 -25.71 -7.67 3.74
CA GLY A 129 -25.74 -8.31 2.44
C GLY A 129 -25.83 -9.83 2.47
N SER A 130 -25.27 -10.44 3.52
CA SER A 130 -25.29 -11.89 3.71
C SER A 130 -26.67 -12.44 4.05
N HIS A 131 -27.61 -11.56 4.44
CA HIS A 131 -28.98 -11.93 4.81
C HIS A 131 -29.99 -11.70 3.68
N PHE A 132 -29.62 -11.04 2.58
CA PHE A 132 -30.53 -10.90 1.43
C PHE A 132 -30.95 -12.28 0.88
N ASN A 133 -32.25 -12.45 0.59
CA ASN A 133 -32.82 -13.65 0.01
C ASN A 133 -32.72 -13.62 -1.52
N ILE A 134 -31.50 -13.88 -2.00
CA ILE A 134 -31.10 -13.82 -3.41
C ILE A 134 -30.46 -15.14 -3.86
N PRO A 135 -31.22 -16.25 -3.89
CA PRO A 135 -30.67 -17.58 -4.16
C PRO A 135 -30.11 -17.69 -5.58
N THR A 136 -30.75 -17.08 -6.58
CA THR A 136 -30.34 -17.18 -7.99
C THR A 136 -29.03 -16.45 -8.21
N PHE A 137 -28.94 -15.20 -7.75
CA PHE A 137 -27.76 -14.37 -7.85
C PHE A 137 -26.63 -14.91 -6.97
N ARG A 138 -26.91 -15.41 -5.75
CA ARG A 138 -25.88 -15.99 -4.89
C ARG A 138 -25.21 -17.20 -5.58
N ARG A 139 -25.99 -18.07 -6.23
CA ARG A 139 -25.44 -19.19 -7.00
C ARG A 139 -24.61 -18.70 -8.20
N PHE A 140 -25.13 -17.73 -8.95
CA PHE A 140 -24.43 -17.15 -10.09
C PHE A 140 -23.09 -16.52 -9.66
N LEU A 141 -23.09 -15.71 -8.59
CA LEU A 141 -21.91 -15.03 -8.07
C LEU A 141 -20.83 -16.00 -7.59
N GLN A 142 -21.22 -17.12 -6.95
CA GLN A 142 -20.27 -18.17 -6.57
C GLN A 142 -19.55 -18.76 -7.79
N LEU A 143 -20.29 -19.09 -8.85
CA LEU A 143 -19.73 -19.62 -10.09
C LEU A 143 -18.88 -18.58 -10.81
N TRP A 144 -19.32 -17.32 -10.85
CA TRP A 144 -18.58 -16.20 -11.41
C TRP A 144 -17.24 -16.01 -10.71
N ASN A 145 -17.25 -15.94 -9.38
CA ASN A 145 -16.02 -15.81 -8.59
C ASN A 145 -15.09 -17.01 -8.77
N ALA A 146 -15.61 -18.24 -8.87
CA ALA A 146 -14.79 -19.43 -9.15
C ALA A 146 -14.15 -19.38 -10.54
N LEU A 147 -14.90 -18.92 -11.55
CA LEU A 147 -14.43 -18.79 -12.93
C LEU A 147 -13.24 -17.80 -13.03
N PHE A 148 -13.38 -16.63 -12.40
CA PHE A 148 -12.35 -15.58 -12.44
C PHE A 148 -11.25 -15.75 -11.38
N GLY A 149 -11.54 -16.41 -10.25
CA GLY A 149 -10.64 -16.56 -9.12
C GLY A 149 -9.35 -17.31 -9.44
N HIS A 150 -9.42 -18.30 -10.33
CA HIS A 150 -8.32 -19.23 -10.58
C HIS A 150 -7.75 -19.21 -12.01
N SER A 151 -8.23 -18.31 -12.89
CA SER A 151 -7.85 -18.34 -14.30
C SER A 151 -7.40 -16.96 -14.82
N PRO A 152 -6.08 -16.68 -14.84
CA PRO A 152 -5.52 -15.51 -15.50
C PRO A 152 -5.95 -15.37 -16.97
N PRO A 153 -6.00 -16.45 -17.79
CA PRO A 153 -6.50 -16.37 -19.17
C PRO A 153 -7.93 -15.85 -19.27
N ILE A 154 -8.83 -16.27 -18.37
CA ILE A 154 -10.21 -15.79 -18.34
C ILE A 154 -10.28 -14.30 -17.98
N ARG A 155 -9.44 -13.82 -17.05
CA ARG A 155 -9.36 -12.39 -16.71
C ARG A 155 -8.89 -11.55 -17.89
N ILE A 156 -7.89 -12.03 -18.62
CA ILE A 156 -7.37 -11.37 -19.82
C ILE A 156 -8.45 -11.32 -20.90
N ALA A 157 -9.07 -12.48 -21.18
CA ALA A 157 -10.14 -12.58 -22.16
C ALA A 157 -11.33 -11.65 -21.88
N TRP A 158 -11.76 -11.54 -20.62
CA TRP A 158 -12.82 -10.62 -20.24
C TRP A 158 -12.44 -9.16 -20.48
N LYS A 159 -11.19 -8.80 -20.15
CA LYS A 159 -10.67 -7.45 -20.38
C LYS A 159 -10.54 -7.14 -21.87
N GLU A 160 -10.15 -8.11 -22.70
CA GLU A 160 -10.13 -7.96 -24.15
C GLU A 160 -11.54 -7.81 -24.74
N HIS A 161 -12.51 -8.56 -24.20
CA HIS A 161 -13.91 -8.52 -24.64
C HIS A 161 -14.61 -7.20 -24.27
N THR A 162 -14.42 -6.71 -23.04
CA THR A 162 -15.19 -5.57 -22.50
C THR A 162 -14.39 -4.28 -22.34
N GLY A 163 -13.07 -4.33 -22.49
CA GLY A 163 -12.14 -3.23 -22.17
C GLY A 163 -11.90 -3.00 -20.67
N ILE A 164 -12.62 -3.71 -19.79
CA ILE A 164 -12.62 -3.47 -18.33
C ILE A 164 -12.16 -4.73 -17.60
N SER A 165 -11.26 -4.57 -16.62
CA SER A 165 -10.85 -5.70 -15.75
C SER A 165 -12.01 -6.16 -14.86
N ASN A 166 -12.17 -7.47 -14.70
CA ASN A 166 -13.15 -8.02 -13.77
C ASN A 166 -12.75 -7.71 -12.31
N LYS A 167 -13.72 -7.25 -11.52
CA LYS A 167 -13.62 -7.03 -10.08
C LYS A 167 -13.52 -8.38 -9.38
N SER A 168 -12.71 -8.45 -8.34
CA SER A 168 -12.50 -9.68 -7.57
C SER A 168 -13.15 -9.57 -6.20
N TYR A 169 -13.84 -10.63 -5.81
CA TYR A 169 -14.24 -10.83 -4.42
C TYR A 169 -13.00 -10.93 -3.51
N SER A 170 -13.09 -10.34 -2.32
CA SER A 170 -12.08 -10.45 -1.28
C SER A 170 -12.76 -10.81 0.05
N PRO A 171 -12.31 -11.88 0.74
CA PRO A 171 -12.80 -12.21 2.08
C PRO A 171 -12.49 -11.15 3.14
N THR A 172 -11.51 -10.27 2.89
CA THR A 172 -11.02 -9.26 3.84
C THR A 172 -11.61 -7.87 3.61
N ARG A 173 -12.05 -7.59 2.38
CA ARG A 173 -12.62 -6.30 2.01
C ARG A 173 -14.13 -6.38 2.03
N TRP A 174 -14.72 -5.70 3.01
CA TRP A 174 -16.16 -5.58 3.18
C TRP A 174 -16.82 -5.06 1.89
N TRP A 175 -18.01 -5.59 1.59
CA TRP A 175 -18.79 -5.32 0.39
C TRP A 175 -18.11 -5.59 -0.97
N SER A 176 -16.96 -6.26 -1.02
CA SER A 176 -16.29 -6.59 -2.29
C SER A 176 -17.15 -7.44 -3.22
N TRP A 177 -18.04 -8.28 -2.67
CA TRP A 177 -19.00 -9.06 -3.44
C TRP A 177 -20.05 -8.17 -4.14
N TRP A 178 -20.42 -7.04 -3.52
CA TRP A 178 -21.36 -6.08 -4.11
C TRP A 178 -20.72 -5.30 -5.25
N GLU A 179 -19.41 -5.01 -5.19
CA GLU A 179 -18.71 -4.41 -6.33
C GLU A 179 -18.72 -5.32 -7.56
N VAL A 180 -18.55 -6.63 -7.33
CA VAL A 180 -18.70 -7.65 -8.38
C VAL A 180 -20.13 -7.67 -8.89
N ALA A 181 -21.13 -7.63 -7.99
CA ALA A 181 -22.55 -7.55 -8.37
C ALA A 181 -22.84 -6.30 -9.24
N ASN A 182 -22.37 -5.13 -8.82
CA ASN A 182 -22.56 -3.89 -9.56
C ASN A 182 -21.90 -3.95 -10.95
N GLN A 183 -20.70 -4.53 -11.07
CA GLN A 183 -20.08 -4.74 -12.38
C GLN A 183 -20.86 -5.72 -13.26
N ILE A 184 -21.32 -6.85 -12.71
CA ILE A 184 -22.18 -7.82 -13.41
C ILE A 184 -23.44 -7.11 -13.94
N MET A 185 -24.04 -6.23 -13.14
CA MET A 185 -25.23 -5.48 -13.55
C MET A 185 -24.94 -4.51 -14.69
N LEU A 186 -23.84 -3.76 -14.60
CA LEU A 186 -23.45 -2.79 -15.63
C LEU A 186 -23.01 -3.44 -16.95
N GLN A 187 -22.49 -4.67 -16.90
CA GLN A 187 -21.99 -5.40 -18.07
C GLN A 187 -22.87 -6.60 -18.45
N PHE A 188 -24.12 -6.64 -17.97
CA PHE A 188 -24.96 -7.84 -18.06
C PHE A 188 -25.17 -8.35 -19.49
N ALA A 189 -25.26 -7.43 -20.47
CA ALA A 189 -25.42 -7.76 -21.88
C ALA A 189 -24.22 -8.52 -22.47
N GLU A 190 -23.00 -8.26 -21.99
CA GLU A 190 -21.75 -8.87 -22.46
C GLU A 190 -21.49 -10.26 -21.87
N ILE A 191 -22.18 -10.61 -20.78
CA ILE A 191 -21.92 -11.84 -20.03
C ILE A 191 -22.22 -13.09 -20.87
N HIS A 192 -23.40 -13.16 -21.50
CA HIS A 192 -23.81 -14.34 -22.25
C HIS A 192 -22.96 -14.54 -23.53
N PRO A 193 -22.71 -13.51 -24.37
CA PRO A 193 -21.78 -13.62 -25.49
C PRO A 193 -20.38 -14.09 -25.08
N PHE A 194 -19.85 -13.55 -23.97
CA PHE A 194 -18.55 -13.97 -23.44
C PHE A 194 -18.52 -15.45 -23.07
N LEU A 195 -19.54 -15.93 -22.33
CA LEU A 195 -19.60 -17.33 -21.91
C LEU A 195 -19.71 -18.29 -23.09
N GLN A 196 -20.53 -17.95 -24.10
CA GLN A 196 -20.66 -18.74 -25.33
C GLN A 196 -19.33 -18.83 -26.09
N ALA A 197 -18.61 -17.71 -26.22
CA ALA A 197 -17.28 -17.70 -26.86
C ALA A 197 -16.28 -18.58 -26.10
N ARG A 198 -16.30 -18.59 -24.76
CA ARG A 198 -15.43 -19.45 -23.95
C ARG A 198 -15.82 -20.92 -23.96
N LEU A 199 -17.11 -21.23 -24.11
CA LEU A 199 -17.58 -22.61 -24.25
C LEU A 199 -17.15 -23.25 -25.57
N GLN A 200 -17.06 -22.47 -26.65
CA GLN A 200 -16.50 -22.93 -27.93
C GLN A 200 -15.04 -23.39 -27.77
N GLU A 201 -14.25 -22.70 -26.95
CA GLU A 201 -12.83 -23.01 -26.70
C GLU A 201 -12.62 -24.11 -25.64
N ALA A 202 -13.56 -24.27 -24.71
CA ALA A 202 -13.39 -25.16 -23.55
C ALA A 202 -14.72 -25.77 -23.05
N ALA A 203 -15.42 -26.49 -23.95
CA ALA A 203 -16.77 -27.04 -23.73
C ALA A 203 -16.93 -27.91 -22.46
N ASN A 204 -15.86 -28.58 -22.01
CA ASN A 204 -15.93 -29.52 -20.88
C ASN A 204 -15.91 -28.84 -19.49
N LYS A 205 -15.66 -27.53 -19.40
CA LYS A 205 -15.58 -26.84 -18.10
C LYS A 205 -16.96 -26.68 -17.46
N ALA A 206 -17.19 -27.41 -16.36
CA ALA A 206 -18.48 -27.43 -15.65
C ALA A 206 -18.96 -26.04 -15.18
N THR A 207 -18.05 -25.18 -14.70
CA THR A 207 -18.39 -23.82 -14.24
C THR A 207 -18.93 -22.94 -15.39
N LEU A 208 -18.34 -23.04 -16.58
CA LEU A 208 -18.80 -22.29 -17.76
C LEU A 208 -20.19 -22.76 -18.20
N ARG A 209 -20.43 -24.08 -18.25
CA ARG A 209 -21.73 -24.65 -18.61
C ARG A 209 -22.84 -24.22 -17.66
N GLN A 210 -22.60 -24.28 -16.35
CA GLN A 210 -23.62 -23.88 -15.37
C GLN A 210 -23.96 -22.39 -15.43
N LEU A 211 -22.98 -21.53 -15.72
CA LEU A 211 -23.22 -20.10 -15.92
C LEU A 211 -24.02 -19.84 -17.20
N ASP A 212 -23.69 -20.53 -18.29
CA ASP A 212 -24.42 -20.45 -19.56
C ASP A 212 -25.85 -20.96 -19.42
N GLU A 213 -26.06 -22.13 -18.80
CA GLU A 213 -27.38 -22.72 -18.51
C GLU A 213 -28.28 -21.75 -17.71
N THR A 214 -27.70 -21.05 -16.73
CA THR A 214 -28.43 -20.04 -15.92
C THR A 214 -28.94 -18.89 -16.78
N LEU A 215 -28.18 -18.50 -17.81
CA LEU A 215 -28.55 -17.39 -18.70
C LEU A 215 -29.34 -17.85 -19.94
N ALA A 216 -29.24 -19.11 -20.34
CA ALA A 216 -30.01 -19.69 -21.44
C ALA A 216 -31.46 -19.97 -21.03
N ASN A 217 -31.70 -20.32 -19.76
CA ASN A 217 -33.04 -20.45 -19.23
C ASN A 217 -33.65 -19.07 -18.94
N ALA A 218 -34.75 -18.75 -19.64
CA ALA A 218 -35.40 -17.45 -19.57
C ALA A 218 -35.89 -17.09 -18.16
N GLN A 219 -36.39 -18.07 -17.40
CA GLN A 219 -36.88 -17.85 -16.04
C GLN A 219 -35.73 -17.55 -15.07
N THR A 220 -34.66 -18.34 -15.07
CA THR A 220 -33.51 -18.10 -14.18
C THR A 220 -32.76 -16.82 -14.55
N LYS A 221 -32.64 -16.49 -15.84
CA LYS A 221 -32.07 -15.22 -16.30
C LYS A 221 -32.88 -14.03 -15.79
N LEU A 222 -34.20 -14.10 -15.90
CA LEU A 222 -35.10 -13.06 -15.39
C LEU A 222 -34.96 -12.89 -13.87
N LEU A 223 -35.03 -13.98 -13.10
CA LEU A 223 -34.87 -13.92 -11.65
C LEU A 223 -33.50 -13.34 -11.25
N LEU A 224 -32.43 -13.74 -11.96
CA LEU A 224 -31.09 -13.19 -11.77
C LEU A 224 -31.07 -11.66 -12.00
N GLN A 225 -31.67 -11.17 -13.09
CA GLN A 225 -31.72 -9.73 -13.37
C GLN A 225 -32.48 -8.95 -12.28
N ILE A 226 -33.61 -9.48 -11.84
CA ILE A 226 -34.44 -8.86 -10.79
C ILE A 226 -33.72 -8.85 -9.44
N GLU A 227 -33.16 -9.99 -9.00
CA GLU A 227 -32.38 -10.07 -7.76
C GLU A 227 -31.17 -9.11 -7.80
N LEU A 228 -30.45 -9.08 -8.92
CA LEU A 228 -29.28 -8.23 -9.12
C LEU A 228 -29.63 -6.74 -9.02
N ALA A 229 -30.70 -6.30 -9.69
CA ALA A 229 -31.16 -4.92 -9.62
C ALA A 229 -31.58 -4.52 -8.19
N ALA A 230 -32.26 -5.43 -7.47
CA ALA A 230 -32.68 -5.19 -6.10
C ALA A 230 -31.47 -5.01 -5.16
N VAL A 231 -30.48 -5.91 -5.20
CA VAL A 231 -29.34 -5.86 -4.26
C VAL A 231 -28.31 -4.80 -4.60
N VAL A 232 -28.09 -4.50 -5.89
CA VAL A 232 -27.19 -3.41 -6.26
C VAL A 232 -27.77 -2.09 -5.77
N HIS A 233 -29.06 -1.87 -6.00
CA HIS A 233 -29.71 -0.65 -5.53
C HIS A 233 -29.75 -0.57 -4.00
N ALA A 234 -30.30 -1.59 -3.33
CA ALA A 234 -30.47 -1.57 -1.88
C ALA A 234 -29.14 -1.58 -1.12
N GLY A 235 -28.11 -2.21 -1.67
CA GLY A 235 -26.78 -2.27 -1.06
C GLY A 235 -25.96 -0.99 -1.21
N LYS A 236 -26.21 -0.16 -2.23
CA LYS A 236 -25.42 1.06 -2.50
C LYS A 236 -25.25 1.98 -1.27
N PRO A 237 -26.30 2.45 -0.59
CA PRO A 237 -26.15 3.31 0.59
C PRO A 237 -25.39 2.62 1.73
N MET A 238 -25.54 1.29 1.87
CA MET A 238 -24.81 0.52 2.88
C MET A 238 -23.32 0.45 2.57
N VAL A 239 -22.95 0.22 1.30
CA VAL A 239 -21.57 0.19 0.82
C VAL A 239 -20.91 1.55 1.02
N GLU A 240 -21.56 2.62 0.57
CA GLU A 240 -21.05 3.99 0.67
C GLU A 240 -20.83 4.42 2.13
N SER A 241 -21.83 4.20 2.98
CA SER A 241 -21.71 4.46 4.43
C SER A 241 -20.61 3.60 5.07
N THR A 242 -20.52 2.31 4.72
CA THR A 242 -19.49 1.41 5.27
C THR A 242 -18.08 1.90 4.92
N TYR A 243 -17.84 2.31 3.68
CA TYR A 243 -16.54 2.83 3.21
C TYR A 243 -16.17 4.17 3.82
N ILE A 244 -17.16 5.01 4.17
CA ILE A 244 -16.90 6.21 4.96
C ILE A 244 -16.43 5.82 6.36
N LEU A 245 -17.14 4.90 7.02
CA LEU A 245 -16.86 4.46 8.39
C LEU A 245 -15.59 3.60 8.53
N GLU A 246 -15.08 3.02 7.44
CA GLU A 246 -13.77 2.35 7.38
C GLU A 246 -12.57 3.32 7.38
N GLY A 247 -12.82 4.61 7.16
CA GLY A 247 -11.79 5.61 6.94
C GLY A 247 -10.93 5.94 8.16
N ASP A 248 -10.45 7.18 8.18
CA ASP A 248 -9.85 7.80 9.35
C ASP A 248 -10.26 9.28 9.34
N GLY A 249 -10.24 9.93 10.49
CA GLY A 249 -10.64 11.32 10.67
C GLY A 249 -11.74 11.50 11.70
N THR A 250 -12.75 12.28 11.32
CA THR A 250 -13.85 12.75 12.15
C THR A 250 -15.03 11.77 12.20
N LEU A 251 -14.77 10.47 12.06
CA LEU A 251 -15.80 9.45 11.85
C LEU A 251 -16.82 9.38 13.00
N ALA A 252 -16.38 9.63 14.23
CA ALA A 252 -17.30 9.70 15.38
C ALA A 252 -18.39 10.76 15.22
N TRP A 253 -18.09 11.88 14.56
CA TRP A 253 -19.04 12.97 14.38
C TRP A 253 -20.05 12.68 13.27
N GLN A 254 -19.73 11.74 12.37
CA GLN A 254 -20.53 11.43 11.18
C GLN A 254 -21.20 10.06 11.26
N CYS A 255 -20.81 9.19 12.20
CA CYS A 255 -21.31 7.83 12.28
C CYS A 255 -22.84 7.76 12.32
N TYR A 256 -23.47 8.57 13.17
CA TYR A 256 -24.92 8.59 13.27
C TYR A 256 -25.60 9.02 11.96
N GLU A 257 -25.04 10.01 11.26
CA GLU A 257 -25.57 10.48 9.98
C GLU A 257 -25.45 9.40 8.89
N GLN A 258 -24.35 8.63 8.89
CA GLN A 258 -24.21 7.47 8.01
C GLN A 258 -25.22 6.36 8.31
N LEU A 259 -25.58 6.16 9.58
CA LEU A 259 -26.65 5.22 9.97
C LEU A 259 -28.03 5.72 9.56
N LEU A 260 -28.29 7.03 9.66
CA LEU A 260 -29.53 7.63 9.18
C LEU A 260 -29.67 7.50 7.66
N ILE A 261 -28.60 7.67 6.89
CA ILE A 261 -28.61 7.44 5.43
C ILE A 261 -29.04 5.99 5.14
N ILE A 262 -28.46 5.02 5.84
CA ILE A 262 -28.84 3.61 5.69
C ILE A 262 -30.32 3.43 6.06
N GLN A 263 -30.77 3.90 7.22
CA GLN A 263 -32.16 3.74 7.67
C GLN A 263 -33.17 4.39 6.72
N ASN A 264 -32.90 5.61 6.25
CA ASN A 264 -33.78 6.32 5.34
C ASN A 264 -33.86 5.62 3.99
N SER A 265 -32.75 5.05 3.50
CA SER A 265 -32.77 4.24 2.28
C SER A 265 -33.62 2.97 2.40
N ILE A 266 -33.73 2.42 3.61
CA ILE A 266 -34.54 1.24 3.91
C ILE A 266 -36.03 1.61 3.97
N HIS A 267 -36.38 2.64 4.73
CA HIS A 267 -37.78 3.07 4.89
C HIS A 267 -38.40 3.62 3.61
N GLY A 268 -37.59 4.21 2.73
CA GLY A 268 -38.08 4.78 1.47
C GLY A 268 -38.54 3.74 0.44
N ALA A 269 -38.02 2.50 0.50
CA ALA A 269 -38.31 1.35 -0.38
C ALA A 269 -38.41 1.66 -1.91
N ASN A 270 -37.92 2.81 -2.36
CA ASN A 270 -38.01 3.23 -3.75
C ASN A 270 -36.79 2.73 -4.49
N LEU A 271 -36.96 1.66 -5.27
CA LEU A 271 -35.90 1.05 -6.07
C LEU A 271 -36.16 1.33 -7.57
N PRO A 272 -35.92 2.55 -8.09
CA PRO A 272 -36.29 2.92 -9.45
C PRO A 272 -35.63 2.05 -10.53
N ASN A 273 -34.41 1.55 -10.31
CA ASN A 273 -33.78 0.60 -11.23
C ASN A 273 -34.55 -0.73 -11.30
N LEU A 274 -35.03 -1.23 -10.16
CA LEU A 274 -35.87 -2.43 -10.10
C LEU A 274 -37.22 -2.15 -10.76
N THR A 275 -37.81 -0.98 -10.56
CA THR A 275 -39.07 -0.57 -11.22
C THR A 275 -38.90 -0.49 -12.73
N ALA A 276 -37.84 0.15 -13.22
CA ALA A 276 -37.54 0.28 -14.64
C ALA A 276 -37.31 -1.08 -15.29
N LEU A 277 -36.45 -1.91 -14.69
CA LEU A 277 -36.17 -3.25 -15.17
C LEU A 277 -37.43 -4.12 -15.18
N SER A 278 -38.25 -4.06 -14.13
CA SER A 278 -39.48 -4.86 -14.04
C SER A 278 -40.49 -4.52 -15.14
N ARG A 279 -40.56 -3.24 -15.57
CA ARG A 279 -41.40 -2.80 -16.70
C ARG A 279 -40.83 -3.24 -18.05
N ASP A 280 -39.51 -3.17 -18.19
CA ASP A 280 -38.80 -3.56 -19.41
C ASP A 280 -38.96 -5.07 -19.69
N VAL A 281 -38.62 -5.89 -18.70
CA VAL A 281 -38.68 -7.36 -18.84
C VAL A 281 -40.10 -7.91 -18.89
N SER A 282 -41.12 -7.12 -18.49
CA SER A 282 -42.53 -7.49 -18.64
C SER A 282 -43.14 -7.10 -20.00
N GLY A 283 -42.37 -6.43 -20.87
CA GLY A 283 -42.89 -5.87 -22.12
C GLY A 283 -44.00 -4.85 -21.90
N GLY A 284 -43.98 -4.12 -20.77
CA GLY A 284 -45.02 -3.17 -20.40
C GLY A 284 -46.27 -3.78 -19.76
N ASN A 285 -46.34 -5.11 -19.56
CA ASN A 285 -47.43 -5.73 -18.81
C ASN A 285 -47.35 -5.30 -17.33
N VAL A 286 -48.39 -4.61 -16.86
CA VAL A 286 -48.44 -4.00 -15.53
C VAL A 286 -48.49 -5.04 -14.41
N ALA A 287 -49.31 -6.07 -14.55
CA ALA A 287 -49.46 -7.11 -13.52
C ALA A 287 -48.16 -7.92 -13.37
N LEU A 288 -47.52 -8.24 -14.49
CA LEU A 288 -46.27 -8.98 -14.50
C LEU A 288 -45.09 -8.13 -13.99
N ALA A 289 -45.03 -6.85 -14.36
CA ALA A 289 -44.07 -5.90 -13.80
C ALA A 289 -44.22 -5.77 -12.28
N GLN A 290 -45.46 -5.73 -11.78
CA GLN A 290 -45.74 -5.67 -10.35
C GLN A 290 -45.26 -6.94 -9.65
N GLN A 291 -45.48 -8.12 -10.24
CA GLN A 291 -45.00 -9.38 -9.68
C GLN A 291 -43.47 -9.43 -9.58
N TYR A 292 -42.75 -9.01 -10.63
CA TYR A 292 -41.28 -8.97 -10.62
C TYR A 292 -40.74 -7.94 -9.63
N HIS A 293 -41.37 -6.76 -9.57
CA HIS A 293 -41.01 -5.75 -8.60
C HIS A 293 -41.20 -6.25 -7.16
N GLN A 294 -42.33 -6.90 -6.86
CA GLN A 294 -42.59 -7.48 -5.55
C GLN A 294 -41.58 -8.58 -5.17
N TYR A 295 -41.20 -9.43 -6.13
CA TYR A 295 -40.17 -10.43 -5.91
C TYR A 295 -38.81 -9.80 -5.53
N GLY A 296 -38.37 -8.77 -6.26
CA GLY A 296 -37.13 -8.06 -5.94
C GLY A 296 -37.18 -7.35 -4.58
N ILE A 297 -38.31 -6.70 -4.25
CA ILE A 297 -38.50 -6.04 -2.96
C ILE A 297 -38.47 -7.06 -1.81
N ALA A 298 -39.10 -8.23 -1.98
CA ALA A 298 -39.13 -9.28 -0.96
C ALA A 298 -37.76 -9.92 -0.67
N ALA A 299 -36.75 -9.71 -1.53
CA ALA A 299 -35.41 -10.24 -1.33
C ALA A 299 -34.60 -9.50 -0.25
N ILE A 300 -34.95 -8.26 0.05
CA ILE A 300 -34.12 -7.38 0.89
C ILE A 300 -34.48 -7.37 2.41
N PRO A 301 -35.76 -7.51 2.84
CA PRO A 301 -36.18 -7.46 4.24
C PRO A 301 -35.33 -8.21 5.27
N PRO A 302 -34.88 -9.44 5.02
CA PRO A 302 -34.10 -10.15 6.03
C PRO A 302 -32.76 -9.47 6.34
N GLY A 303 -32.17 -8.74 5.38
CA GLY A 303 -31.00 -7.90 5.65
C GLY A 303 -31.31 -6.69 6.53
N TRP A 304 -32.49 -6.09 6.38
CA TRP A 304 -32.92 -4.97 7.20
C TRP A 304 -33.26 -5.38 8.63
N GLU A 305 -33.89 -6.54 8.81
CA GLU A 305 -34.10 -7.13 10.12
C GLU A 305 -32.77 -7.38 10.84
N TYR A 306 -31.77 -7.92 10.13
CA TYR A 306 -30.43 -8.09 10.68
C TYR A 306 -29.81 -6.76 11.14
N LEU A 307 -29.89 -5.71 10.32
CA LEU A 307 -29.40 -4.38 10.69
C LEU A 307 -30.11 -3.85 11.94
N THR A 308 -31.44 -3.95 11.97
CA THR A 308 -32.26 -3.43 13.07
C THR A 308 -31.93 -4.17 14.37
N ASN A 309 -31.89 -5.50 14.34
CA ASN A 309 -31.58 -6.31 15.51
C ASN A 309 -30.13 -6.11 15.98
N THR A 310 -29.17 -5.95 15.07
CA THR A 310 -27.75 -5.82 15.41
C THR A 310 -27.39 -4.40 15.82
N VAL A 311 -27.61 -3.43 14.94
CA VAL A 311 -27.18 -2.05 15.14
C VAL A 311 -28.11 -1.32 16.11
N MET A 312 -29.42 -1.39 15.91
CA MET A 312 -30.37 -0.68 16.79
C MET A 312 -30.67 -1.44 18.08
N GLY A 313 -30.73 -2.78 18.01
CA GLY A 313 -30.92 -3.63 19.18
C GLY A 313 -29.65 -3.77 20.00
N VAL A 314 -28.70 -4.60 19.54
CA VAL A 314 -27.51 -4.96 20.31
C VAL A 314 -26.55 -3.78 20.52
N MET A 315 -26.41 -2.89 19.53
CA MET A 315 -25.50 -1.74 19.58
C MET A 315 -26.21 -0.42 19.92
N GLY A 316 -27.49 -0.45 20.35
CA GLY A 316 -28.30 0.74 20.63
C GLY A 316 -27.62 1.79 21.54
N PRO A 317 -26.97 1.41 22.66
CA PRO A 317 -26.24 2.38 23.50
C PRO A 317 -25.09 3.07 22.76
N LEU A 318 -24.40 2.36 21.85
CA LEU A 318 -23.36 2.96 21.01
C LEU A 318 -23.97 3.88 19.95
N VAL A 319 -25.13 3.53 19.38
CA VAL A 319 -25.85 4.42 18.46
C VAL A 319 -26.16 5.75 19.12
N GLU A 320 -26.68 5.75 20.35
CA GLU A 320 -26.94 6.99 21.10
C GLU A 320 -25.65 7.73 21.46
N THR A 321 -24.55 7.01 21.75
CA THR A 321 -23.22 7.62 21.95
C THR A 321 -22.73 8.36 20.70
N PHE A 322 -22.84 7.75 19.51
CA PHE A 322 -22.45 8.41 18.25
C PHE A 322 -23.43 9.51 17.83
N LYS A 323 -24.71 9.39 18.19
CA LYS A 323 -25.71 10.45 18.04
C LYS A 323 -25.43 11.65 18.94
N ALA A 324 -24.83 11.45 20.12
CA ALA A 324 -24.32 12.53 20.95
C ALA A 324 -23.04 13.14 20.36
N ALA A 325 -22.14 12.30 19.85
CA ALA A 325 -20.87 12.72 19.26
C ALA A 325 -21.01 13.64 18.02
N ARG A 326 -22.17 13.64 17.33
CA ARG A 326 -22.43 14.57 16.21
C ARG A 326 -22.47 16.04 16.62
N LEU A 327 -22.68 16.35 17.90
CA LEU A 327 -22.60 17.72 18.42
C LEU A 327 -21.23 18.36 18.18
N PHE A 328 -20.18 17.56 18.02
CA PHE A 328 -18.83 18.05 17.72
C PHE A 328 -18.57 18.29 16.23
N SER A 329 -19.56 18.04 15.35
CA SER A 329 -19.46 18.40 13.94
C SER A 329 -19.82 19.88 13.75
N PRO A 330 -18.87 20.73 13.31
CA PRO A 330 -19.17 22.13 13.05
C PRO A 330 -20.14 22.30 11.88
N HIS A 331 -20.22 21.35 10.94
CA HIS A 331 -21.21 21.36 9.85
C HIS A 331 -22.64 21.04 10.31
N HIS A 332 -22.81 20.22 11.36
CA HIS A 332 -24.15 19.77 11.77
C HIS A 332 -24.69 20.56 12.95
N ILE A 333 -23.84 21.16 13.79
CA ILE A 333 -24.28 21.82 15.02
C ILE A 333 -25.33 22.93 14.78
N THR A 334 -25.22 23.64 13.66
CA THR A 334 -26.14 24.71 13.25
C THR A 334 -27.48 24.21 12.74
N GLN A 335 -27.53 22.97 12.24
CA GLN A 335 -28.77 22.28 11.87
C GLN A 335 -29.45 21.70 13.11
N LEU A 336 -28.67 21.16 14.04
CA LEU A 336 -29.16 20.57 15.28
C LEU A 336 -29.69 21.61 16.26
N ARG A 337 -29.08 22.81 16.29
CA ARG A 337 -29.43 23.94 17.17
C ARG A 337 -29.68 23.51 18.63
N PRO A 338 -28.74 22.76 19.25
CA PRO A 338 -28.92 22.34 20.63
C PRO A 338 -29.01 23.54 21.57
N VAL A 339 -29.78 23.37 22.64
CA VAL A 339 -29.77 24.25 23.80
C VAL A 339 -28.89 23.67 24.91
N ALA A 340 -28.66 24.44 25.97
CA ALA A 340 -27.77 24.03 27.06
C ALA A 340 -28.12 22.66 27.67
N ASN A 341 -29.41 22.33 27.79
CA ASN A 341 -29.83 21.03 28.33
C ASN A 341 -29.51 19.85 27.40
N ASP A 342 -29.43 20.08 26.08
CA ASP A 342 -29.10 19.01 25.14
C ASP A 342 -27.64 18.56 25.28
N VAL A 343 -26.77 19.40 25.85
CA VAL A 343 -25.35 19.06 26.14
C VAL A 343 -25.23 17.96 27.20
N ASP A 344 -26.25 17.80 28.07
CA ASP A 344 -26.21 16.79 29.13
C ASP A 344 -26.13 15.36 28.60
N VAL A 345 -26.53 15.11 27.35
CA VAL A 345 -26.39 13.80 26.70
C VAL A 345 -24.94 13.32 26.66
N LEU A 346 -23.96 14.24 26.66
CA LEU A 346 -22.54 13.91 26.64
C LEU A 346 -22.06 13.25 27.94
N THR A 347 -22.79 13.38 29.05
CA THR A 347 -22.48 12.68 30.31
C THR A 347 -22.59 11.16 30.19
N SER A 348 -23.29 10.66 29.16
CA SER A 348 -23.33 9.22 28.84
C SER A 348 -22.00 8.67 28.33
N ILE A 349 -21.08 9.54 27.92
CA ILE A 349 -19.75 9.17 27.43
C ILE A 349 -18.79 9.19 28.61
N ALA A 350 -18.33 8.02 29.04
CA ALA A 350 -17.63 7.83 30.32
C ALA A 350 -16.44 8.79 30.55
N PHE A 351 -15.63 9.06 29.51
CA PHE A 351 -14.49 9.98 29.59
C PHE A 351 -14.84 11.48 29.48
N LEU A 352 -16.11 11.82 29.24
CA LEU A 352 -16.62 13.20 29.28
C LEU A 352 -17.57 13.46 30.47
N ASN A 353 -17.80 12.46 31.33
CA ASN A 353 -18.66 12.58 32.49
C ASN A 353 -18.00 13.38 33.62
N ASP A 354 -17.79 14.67 33.37
CA ASP A 354 -17.25 15.65 34.31
C ASP A 354 -18.19 16.87 34.37
N ALA A 355 -18.74 17.13 35.56
CA ALA A 355 -19.76 18.16 35.74
C ALA A 355 -19.24 19.58 35.43
N ALA A 356 -17.96 19.86 35.72
CA ALA A 356 -17.36 21.17 35.48
C ALA A 356 -17.12 21.38 33.98
N MET A 357 -16.60 20.36 33.28
CA MET A 357 -16.44 20.36 31.83
C MET A 357 -17.77 20.59 31.12
N ILE A 358 -18.81 19.83 31.50
CA ILE A 358 -20.15 19.97 30.89
C ILE A 358 -20.74 21.36 31.15
N ALA A 359 -20.64 21.90 32.37
CA ALA A 359 -21.11 23.25 32.68
C ALA A 359 -20.39 24.31 31.84
N ASN A 360 -19.07 24.19 31.67
CA ASN A 360 -18.29 25.11 30.84
C ASN A 360 -18.64 24.98 29.35
N MET A 361 -18.86 23.76 28.84
CA MET A 361 -19.33 23.54 27.47
C MET A 361 -20.70 24.17 27.22
N LYS A 362 -21.62 24.09 28.18
CA LYS A 362 -22.92 24.79 28.11
C LYS A 362 -22.75 26.32 27.99
N ASN A 363 -21.81 26.88 28.75
CA ASN A 363 -21.50 28.31 28.70
C ASN A 363 -20.82 28.72 27.37
N GLU A 364 -20.04 27.83 26.77
CA GLU A 364 -19.39 28.04 25.47
C GLU A 364 -20.35 27.83 24.28
N LEU A 365 -21.46 27.10 24.45
CA LEU A 365 -22.34 26.68 23.35
C LEU A 365 -22.84 27.82 22.45
N PRO A 366 -23.28 28.99 22.96
CA PRO A 366 -23.69 30.09 22.08
C PRO A 366 -22.55 30.60 21.18
N ARG A 367 -21.31 30.62 21.69
CA ARG A 367 -20.13 30.99 20.91
C ARG A 367 -19.80 29.93 19.86
N TYR A 368 -19.93 28.66 20.21
CA TYR A 368 -19.75 27.57 19.25
C TYR A 368 -20.75 27.68 18.09
N LEU A 369 -22.05 27.84 18.40
CA LEU A 369 -23.09 28.03 17.39
C LEU A 369 -22.81 29.24 16.48
N ALA A 370 -22.43 30.38 17.06
CA ALA A 370 -22.12 31.59 16.29
C ALA A 370 -20.90 31.43 15.36
N ARG A 371 -19.86 30.71 15.81
CA ARG A 371 -18.66 30.43 15.00
C ARG A 371 -18.91 29.37 13.93
N ALA A 372 -19.86 28.47 14.17
CA ALA A 372 -20.23 27.44 13.22
C ALA A 372 -21.23 27.91 12.15
N ASP A 373 -21.84 29.07 12.35
CA ASP A 373 -22.80 29.63 11.40
C ASP A 373 -22.14 29.98 10.07
N GLY A 374 -22.77 29.56 8.97
CA GLY A 374 -22.28 29.83 7.61
C GLY A 374 -20.97 29.13 7.22
N ILE A 375 -20.52 28.08 7.92
CA ILE A 375 -19.37 27.28 7.48
C ILE A 375 -19.64 26.71 6.09
N ALA A 376 -18.66 26.88 5.17
CA ALA A 376 -18.73 26.30 3.84
C ALA A 376 -18.53 24.77 3.85
N ASP A 377 -19.20 24.06 2.94
CA ASP A 377 -19.19 22.59 2.85
C ASP A 377 -17.80 21.97 2.69
N GLY A 378 -16.82 22.71 2.16
CA GLY A 378 -15.44 22.24 1.95
C GLY A 378 -14.48 22.44 3.12
N VAL A 379 -14.91 23.04 4.23
CA VAL A 379 -14.05 23.29 5.40
C VAL A 379 -13.69 21.96 6.08
N ASP A 380 -12.41 21.72 6.33
CA ASP A 380 -11.96 20.58 7.13
C ASP A 380 -12.31 20.81 8.60
N PRO A 381 -13.15 19.96 9.22
CA PRO A 381 -13.52 20.11 10.63
C PRO A 381 -12.33 20.10 11.59
N ILE A 382 -11.27 19.33 11.30
CA ILE A 382 -10.08 19.26 12.17
C ILE A 382 -9.36 20.60 12.20
N ARG A 383 -9.14 21.18 11.02
CA ARG A 383 -8.57 22.52 10.88
C ARG A 383 -9.45 23.58 11.52
N TRP A 384 -10.77 23.49 11.35
CA TRP A 384 -11.72 24.43 11.96
C TRP A 384 -11.61 24.44 13.49
N TRP A 385 -11.55 23.26 14.12
CA TRP A 385 -11.39 23.18 15.56
C TRP A 385 -10.05 23.75 16.03
N LYS A 386 -8.95 23.48 15.31
CA LYS A 386 -7.64 24.08 15.61
C LYS A 386 -7.68 25.61 15.58
N GLU A 387 -8.37 26.20 14.60
CA GLU A 387 -8.49 27.65 14.46
C GLU A 387 -9.39 28.30 15.53
N ASN A 388 -10.30 27.52 16.15
CA ASN A 388 -11.25 28.03 17.16
C ASN A 388 -10.92 27.58 18.60
N GLU A 389 -9.82 26.83 18.81
CA GLU A 389 -9.49 26.23 20.10
C GLU A 389 -9.34 27.25 21.25
N ALA A 390 -8.75 28.41 20.97
CA ALA A 390 -8.58 29.46 21.97
C ALA A 390 -9.92 30.05 22.47
N GLU A 391 -10.94 30.03 21.61
CA GLU A 391 -12.24 30.65 21.87
C GLU A 391 -13.27 29.64 22.40
N LEU A 392 -13.04 28.36 22.11
CA LEU A 392 -13.88 27.21 22.50
C LEU A 392 -13.05 26.13 23.23
N PRO A 393 -12.34 26.46 24.33
CA PRO A 393 -11.35 25.56 24.91
C PRO A 393 -11.98 24.27 25.47
N CYS A 394 -13.16 24.32 26.08
CA CYS A 394 -13.80 23.13 26.65
C CYS A 394 -14.34 22.22 25.56
N TRP A 395 -15.02 22.79 24.55
CA TRP A 395 -15.48 22.02 23.39
C TRP A 395 -14.33 21.40 22.60
N SER A 396 -13.22 22.12 22.44
CA SER A 396 -12.04 21.66 21.71
C SER A 396 -11.33 20.51 22.44
N ALA A 397 -11.19 20.61 23.76
CA ALA A 397 -10.64 19.53 24.58
C ALA A 397 -11.52 18.26 24.49
N ALA A 398 -12.84 18.41 24.59
CA ALA A 398 -13.78 17.30 24.47
C ALA A 398 -13.81 16.72 23.03
N ALA A 399 -13.70 17.57 22.00
CA ALA A 399 -13.62 17.15 20.60
C ALA A 399 -12.41 16.24 20.34
N LYS A 400 -11.23 16.59 20.89
CA LYS A 400 -10.03 15.73 20.82
C LYS A 400 -10.27 14.35 21.43
N LEU A 401 -10.99 14.27 22.56
CA LEU A 401 -11.35 12.98 23.19
C LEU A 401 -12.32 12.18 22.33
N ILE A 402 -13.34 12.82 21.76
CA ILE A 402 -14.31 12.15 20.89
C ILE A 402 -13.67 11.61 19.62
N LEU A 403 -12.64 12.28 19.08
CA LEU A 403 -11.88 11.78 17.92
C LEU A 403 -11.14 10.46 18.21
N LEU A 404 -10.87 10.13 19.48
CA LEU A 404 -10.29 8.84 19.87
C LEU A 404 -11.30 7.71 19.72
N MET A 405 -12.59 7.99 19.89
CA MET A 405 -13.65 7.03 19.58
C MET A 405 -13.78 6.90 18.06
N GLN A 406 -13.74 5.67 17.54
CA GLN A 406 -13.94 5.40 16.11
C GLN A 406 -15.03 4.36 15.95
N PRO A 407 -15.90 4.45 14.93
CA PRO A 407 -17.00 3.49 14.75
C PRO A 407 -16.54 2.15 14.18
N SER A 408 -15.25 1.99 13.86
CA SER A 408 -14.75 0.84 13.11
C SER A 408 -13.44 0.31 13.66
N SER A 409 -13.26 -1.01 13.54
CA SER A 409 -11.99 -1.70 13.76
C SER A 409 -11.15 -1.83 12.48
N ALA A 410 -11.53 -1.22 11.35
CA ALA A 410 -10.87 -1.38 10.05
C ALA A 410 -9.34 -1.17 10.05
N SER A 411 -8.77 -0.43 11.00
CA SER A 411 -7.31 -0.33 11.14
C SER A 411 -6.62 -1.67 11.39
N SER A 412 -7.19 -2.58 12.17
CA SER A 412 -6.63 -3.94 12.34
C SER A 412 -6.77 -4.78 11.07
N GLU A 413 -7.90 -4.68 10.37
CA GLU A 413 -8.10 -5.37 9.07
C GLU A 413 -7.10 -4.89 8.00
N ARG A 414 -6.75 -3.59 8.00
CA ARG A 414 -5.67 -3.06 7.15
C ARG A 414 -4.32 -3.69 7.48
N VAL A 415 -4.00 -3.86 8.77
CA VAL A 415 -2.79 -4.57 9.20
C VAL A 415 -2.80 -6.00 8.66
N PHE A 416 -3.92 -6.71 8.75
CA PHE A 416 -4.06 -8.07 8.23
C PHE A 416 -3.99 -8.14 6.71
N SER A 417 -4.58 -7.21 5.97
CA SER A 417 -4.47 -7.17 4.51
C SER A 417 -3.02 -6.97 4.04
N ILE A 418 -2.26 -6.13 4.74
CA ILE A 418 -0.81 -5.98 4.50
C ILE A 418 -0.11 -7.30 4.81
N LEU A 419 -0.43 -7.93 5.94
CA LEU A 419 0.12 -9.23 6.33
C LEU A 419 -0.17 -10.31 5.28
N THR A 420 -1.39 -10.36 4.75
CA THR A 420 -1.83 -11.26 3.68
C THR A 420 -1.00 -11.04 2.43
N THR A 421 -0.82 -9.78 2.01
CA THR A 421 0.02 -9.44 0.85
C THR A 421 1.47 -9.91 1.02
N VAL A 422 1.98 -9.87 2.25
CA VAL A 422 3.34 -10.32 2.57
C VAL A 422 3.47 -11.85 2.51
N PHE A 423 2.44 -12.61 2.90
CA PHE A 423 2.49 -14.08 3.01
C PHE A 423 1.86 -14.85 1.85
N GLU A 424 0.79 -14.33 1.22
CA GLU A 424 0.11 -14.96 0.08
C GLU A 424 0.81 -14.74 -1.25
N ASN A 425 1.71 -13.75 -1.33
CA ASN A 425 2.77 -13.78 -2.33
C ASN A 425 3.69 -14.95 -1.99
N LYS A 426 3.26 -16.15 -2.38
CA LYS A 426 4.12 -17.32 -2.54
C LYS A 426 5.26 -16.86 -3.45
N GLU A 427 6.40 -16.62 -2.81
CA GLU A 427 7.61 -16.02 -3.36
C GLU A 427 7.56 -14.47 -3.49
N ILE A 428 8.17 -13.78 -2.53
CA ILE A 428 8.91 -12.55 -2.84
C ILE A 428 10.14 -12.99 -3.67
N ASN A 429 9.91 -13.39 -4.93
CA ASN A 429 10.93 -13.76 -5.92
C ASN A 429 11.48 -12.52 -6.64
N GLY A 430 11.69 -11.43 -5.92
CA GLY A 430 12.55 -10.37 -6.42
C GLY A 430 13.99 -10.88 -6.43
N ALA A 431 14.66 -10.82 -7.58
CA ALA A 431 16.06 -11.19 -7.70
C ALA A 431 16.93 -10.53 -6.62
N ARG A 432 17.82 -11.27 -5.98
CA ARG A 432 18.73 -10.70 -4.98
C ARG A 432 19.90 -10.02 -5.66
N LEU A 433 19.93 -8.68 -5.68
CA LEU A 433 20.98 -7.95 -6.39
C LEU A 433 22.25 -7.84 -5.55
N ASN A 434 23.36 -8.27 -6.13
CA ASN A 434 24.70 -8.05 -5.63
C ASN A 434 25.32 -6.90 -6.44
N LEU A 435 25.40 -5.73 -5.83
CA LEU A 435 25.80 -4.48 -6.50
C LEU A 435 27.32 -4.33 -6.48
N ILE A 436 27.95 -4.26 -7.65
CA ILE A 436 29.37 -3.97 -7.82
C ILE A 436 29.53 -2.51 -8.23
N ILE A 437 30.26 -1.74 -7.43
CA ILE A 437 30.55 -0.32 -7.72
C ILE A 437 32.01 0.01 -7.47
N GLN A 438 32.46 1.09 -8.11
CA GLN A 438 33.66 1.80 -7.70
C GLN A 438 33.25 3.01 -6.88
N TYR A 439 33.66 3.09 -5.62
CA TYR A 439 33.43 4.30 -4.83
C TYR A 439 34.63 5.27 -4.99
N PRO A 440 34.48 6.39 -5.72
CA PRO A 440 35.54 7.37 -5.86
C PRO A 440 35.65 8.24 -4.60
N ILE A 441 36.89 8.61 -4.25
CA ILE A 441 37.16 9.70 -3.30
C ILE A 441 37.66 10.90 -4.10
N PHE A 442 36.99 12.03 -3.90
CA PHE A 442 37.40 13.31 -4.44
C PHE A 442 38.12 14.07 -3.31
N ASN A 443 39.46 14.01 -3.29
CA ASN A 443 40.27 14.67 -2.26
C ASN A 443 40.15 16.20 -2.34
N SER A 444 40.02 16.85 -1.18
CA SER A 444 39.95 18.30 -1.02
C SER A 444 41.31 18.91 -0.66
N SER A 445 42.43 18.37 -1.16
CA SER A 445 43.76 18.82 -0.74
C SER A 445 44.03 20.30 -1.06
N ASP A 446 43.16 20.95 -1.83
CA ASP A 446 42.98 22.41 -1.82
C ASP A 446 41.49 22.74 -1.59
N ALA A 447 41.21 23.53 -0.55
CA ALA A 447 39.87 23.93 -0.12
C ALA A 447 39.16 24.94 -1.07
N THR A 448 39.49 24.94 -2.36
CA THR A 448 39.05 25.92 -3.35
C THR A 448 38.16 25.35 -4.46
N HIS A 449 37.85 24.05 -4.45
CA HIS A 449 37.09 23.40 -5.52
C HIS A 449 35.75 22.82 -5.03
N GLU A 450 34.75 23.70 -4.99
CA GLU A 450 33.34 23.42 -4.63
C GLU A 450 32.76 22.17 -5.33
N TRP A 451 33.21 21.90 -6.56
CA TRP A 451 32.74 20.77 -7.34
C TRP A 451 33.14 19.40 -6.76
N ALA A 452 34.32 19.27 -6.15
CA ALA A 452 34.81 18.00 -5.62
C ALA A 452 34.01 17.57 -4.37
N VAL A 453 33.70 18.53 -3.49
CA VAL A 453 32.85 18.34 -2.32
C VAL A 453 31.44 17.93 -2.73
N GLN A 454 30.87 18.59 -3.74
CA GLN A 454 29.56 18.25 -4.26
C GLN A 454 29.54 16.86 -4.92
N ARG A 455 30.54 16.50 -5.73
CA ARG A 455 30.68 15.15 -6.30
C ARG A 455 30.78 14.08 -5.20
N GLN A 456 31.51 14.35 -4.12
CA GLN A 456 31.60 13.44 -2.98
C GLN A 456 30.23 13.25 -2.29
N ARG A 457 29.44 14.33 -2.15
CA ARG A 457 28.07 14.24 -1.60
C ARG A 457 27.14 13.42 -2.48
N GLU A 458 27.19 13.60 -3.79
CA GLU A 458 26.35 12.88 -4.77
C GLU A 458 26.57 11.36 -4.74
N VAL A 459 27.83 10.92 -4.80
CA VAL A 459 28.14 9.47 -4.76
C VAL A 459 27.87 8.87 -3.38
N THR A 460 28.03 9.64 -2.30
CA THR A 460 27.69 9.21 -0.94
C THR A 460 26.18 9.03 -0.78
N PHE A 461 25.40 9.96 -1.31
CA PHE A 461 23.94 9.86 -1.31
C PHE A 461 23.47 8.61 -2.05
N CYS A 462 24.00 8.35 -3.25
CA CYS A 462 23.64 7.16 -4.03
C CYS A 462 24.02 5.86 -3.30
N LEU A 463 25.21 5.81 -2.69
CA LEU A 463 25.62 4.67 -1.86
C LEU A 463 24.64 4.46 -0.69
N GLN A 464 24.24 5.53 0.00
CA GLN A 464 23.28 5.46 1.10
C GLN A 464 21.90 4.97 0.63
N GLN A 465 21.40 5.45 -0.52
CA GLN A 465 20.14 4.96 -1.08
C GLN A 465 20.19 3.46 -1.42
N ASN A 466 21.29 2.99 -2.01
CA ASN A 466 21.48 1.56 -2.29
C ASN A 466 21.59 0.72 -1.00
N LEU A 467 22.23 1.24 0.06
CA LEU A 467 22.30 0.57 1.37
C LEU A 467 20.92 0.44 2.05
N LEU A 468 20.15 1.53 2.00
CA LEU A 468 18.81 1.65 2.55
C LEU A 468 17.74 0.88 1.74
N SER A 469 18.08 0.36 0.56
CA SER A 469 17.23 -0.60 -0.15
C SER A 469 17.00 -1.83 0.75
N PRO A 470 15.79 -2.10 1.27
CA PRO A 470 15.52 -3.25 2.14
C PRO A 470 16.05 -4.58 1.59
N HIS A 471 16.44 -5.46 2.51
CA HIS A 471 16.40 -6.91 2.36
C HIS A 471 15.93 -7.43 3.70
N VAL A 472 14.91 -8.25 3.69
CA VAL A 472 14.40 -8.83 4.92
C VAL A 472 13.94 -10.24 4.59
N THR A 473 14.61 -11.24 5.18
CA THR A 473 14.11 -12.62 5.21
C THR A 473 12.76 -12.64 5.93
N LEU A 474 11.81 -13.46 5.45
CA LEU A 474 10.42 -13.52 5.91
C LEU A 474 10.25 -13.57 7.46
N THR A 475 11.21 -14.17 8.17
CA THR A 475 11.24 -14.26 9.65
C THR A 475 11.58 -12.93 10.34
N ALA A 476 12.35 -12.07 9.68
CA ALA A 476 12.68 -10.72 10.13
C ALA A 476 11.61 -9.68 9.74
N PHE A 477 10.78 -9.97 8.72
CA PHE A 477 9.74 -9.08 8.19
C PHE A 477 8.60 -8.87 9.18
N LEU A 478 8.19 -9.95 9.86
CA LEU A 478 7.17 -9.92 10.91
C LEU A 478 7.55 -9.05 12.11
N HIS A 479 8.84 -8.98 12.44
CA HIS A 479 9.32 -8.20 13.59
C HIS A 479 9.61 -6.73 13.25
N CYS A 480 9.94 -6.42 11.98
CA CYS A 480 10.11 -5.04 11.49
C CYS A 480 8.79 -4.38 11.05
N MET A 481 7.69 -5.15 10.97
CA MET A 481 6.40 -4.69 10.45
C MET A 481 5.69 -3.65 11.34
N CYS A 482 6.02 -3.53 12.64
CA CYS A 482 5.55 -2.39 13.45
C CYS A 482 5.94 -1.04 12.84
N ILE A 483 7.16 -0.92 12.30
CA ILE A 483 7.73 0.32 11.76
C ILE A 483 7.05 0.76 10.47
N SER A 484 6.87 -0.17 9.52
CA SER A 484 6.33 0.18 8.20
C SER A 484 4.80 0.27 8.18
N ILE A 485 4.09 -0.49 9.03
CA ILE A 485 2.63 -0.45 9.08
C ILE A 485 2.14 0.79 9.83
N THR A 486 2.89 1.27 10.83
CA THR A 486 2.60 2.51 11.56
C THR A 486 2.39 3.73 10.65
N LEU A 487 3.16 3.87 9.56
CA LEU A 487 2.98 4.95 8.56
C LEU A 487 1.82 4.70 7.58
N LEU A 488 1.33 3.46 7.46
CA LEU A 488 0.36 3.02 6.45
C LEU A 488 -1.10 3.08 6.93
N VAL A 489 -1.34 2.95 8.23
CA VAL A 489 -2.70 2.93 8.82
C VAL A 489 -3.45 4.27 8.56
N SER A 490 -2.74 5.35 8.24
CA SER A 490 -3.32 6.68 8.01
C SER A 490 -3.63 7.05 6.54
N SER A 491 -3.36 6.21 5.53
CA SER A 491 -3.59 6.58 4.11
C SER A 491 -4.58 5.66 3.37
N LYS A 492 -5.58 6.26 2.67
CA LYS A 492 -6.56 5.55 1.81
C LYS A 492 -5.99 5.01 0.49
N SER A 493 -4.73 5.31 0.18
CA SER A 493 -4.07 4.86 -1.05
C SER A 493 -3.48 3.48 -0.84
N GLY A 494 -4.00 2.47 -1.56
CA GLY A 494 -3.39 1.15 -1.62
C GLY A 494 -1.90 1.25 -1.95
N VAL A 495 -1.05 0.72 -1.07
CA VAL A 495 0.41 0.75 -1.26
C VAL A 495 0.86 -0.53 -1.95
N LYS A 496 1.45 -0.37 -3.13
CA LYS A 496 2.41 -1.34 -3.67
C LYS A 496 3.61 -1.38 -2.73
N ILE A 497 3.81 -2.49 -2.04
CA ILE A 497 5.04 -2.77 -1.30
C ILE A 497 6.18 -2.81 -2.33
N LEU A 498 6.96 -1.74 -2.43
CA LEU A 498 8.18 -1.70 -3.22
C LEU A 498 9.20 -2.64 -2.58
N GLY A 499 9.29 -3.87 -3.06
CA GLY A 499 10.36 -4.80 -2.78
C GLY A 499 11.67 -4.27 -3.38
N LYS A 500 12.34 -3.36 -2.67
CA LYS A 500 13.69 -2.91 -3.05
C LYS A 500 14.67 -4.04 -2.68
N ALA A 501 15.68 -4.35 -3.50
CA ALA A 501 16.47 -5.59 -3.35
C ALA A 501 17.99 -5.46 -3.62
N VAL A 502 18.78 -4.76 -2.78
CA VAL A 502 20.27 -4.80 -2.80
C VAL A 502 20.85 -5.59 -1.60
N GLU A 503 21.29 -6.83 -1.86
CA GLU A 503 21.67 -7.83 -0.84
C GLU A 503 23.04 -7.50 -0.25
N THR A 504 24.01 -7.24 -1.13
CA THR A 504 25.39 -6.89 -0.80
C THR A 504 25.88 -5.84 -1.80
N ILE A 505 26.72 -4.91 -1.31
CA ILE A 505 27.41 -3.92 -2.15
C ILE A 505 28.91 -4.21 -2.09
N HIS A 506 29.46 -4.62 -3.22
CA HIS A 506 30.86 -4.92 -3.45
C HIS A 506 31.57 -3.67 -3.98
N ILE A 507 32.37 -3.05 -3.13
CA ILE A 507 33.17 -1.87 -3.48
C ILE A 507 34.55 -2.35 -3.93
N LEU A 508 34.85 -2.20 -5.22
CA LEU A 508 36.20 -2.45 -5.73
C LEU A 508 37.03 -1.17 -5.58
N SER A 509 37.84 -1.13 -4.52
CA SER A 509 38.59 0.05 -4.11
C SER A 509 39.89 0.21 -4.88
N GLN A 510 40.36 1.45 -5.05
CA GLN A 510 41.67 1.76 -5.64
C GLN A 510 42.79 1.85 -4.60
N SER A 511 42.50 2.32 -3.38
CA SER A 511 43.44 2.34 -2.26
C SER A 511 42.75 1.93 -0.96
N GLU A 512 43.53 1.55 0.07
CA GLU A 512 43.01 1.22 1.40
C GLU A 512 42.33 2.43 2.07
N HIS A 513 42.76 3.66 1.74
CA HIS A 513 42.12 4.89 2.20
C HIS A 513 40.64 4.98 1.77
N HIS A 514 40.23 4.33 0.67
CA HIS A 514 38.84 4.29 0.25
C HIS A 514 37.94 3.53 1.23
N ASP A 515 38.44 2.41 1.74
CA ASP A 515 37.75 1.60 2.74
C ASP A 515 37.64 2.37 4.06
N SER A 516 38.74 2.93 4.55
CA SER A 516 38.76 3.73 5.78
C SER A 516 37.80 4.93 5.71
N TYR A 517 37.76 5.64 4.58
CA TYR A 517 36.86 6.78 4.40
C TYR A 517 35.39 6.35 4.42
N VAL A 518 35.00 5.34 3.62
CA VAL A 518 33.58 4.89 3.59
C VAL A 518 33.14 4.38 4.96
N LYS A 519 34.02 3.69 5.69
CA LYS A 519 33.76 3.28 7.08
C LYS A 519 33.57 4.48 8.02
N SER A 520 34.32 5.56 7.83
CA SER A 520 34.21 6.78 8.64
C SER A 520 32.89 7.54 8.47
N LEU A 521 32.17 7.32 7.36
CA LEU A 521 30.87 7.95 7.08
C LEU A 521 29.73 7.45 7.99
N ASN A 522 29.96 6.39 8.77
CA ASN A 522 28.99 5.81 9.71
C ASN A 522 27.62 5.53 9.07
N LEU A 523 27.62 4.98 7.86
CA LEU A 523 26.42 4.75 7.06
C LEU A 523 25.52 3.67 7.68
N THR A 524 24.21 3.91 7.66
CA THR A 524 23.21 2.91 8.05
C THR A 524 23.32 1.68 7.14
N MET A 525 23.13 0.48 7.69
CA MET A 525 23.25 -0.80 6.94
C MET A 525 24.64 -1.12 6.37
N ALA A 526 25.72 -0.51 6.89
CA ALA A 526 27.10 -0.75 6.44
C ALA A 526 27.55 -2.24 6.48
N GLY A 527 26.86 -3.11 7.23
CA GLY A 527 27.10 -4.56 7.21
C GLY A 527 26.83 -5.26 5.86
N LYS A 528 26.24 -4.56 4.88
CA LYS A 528 26.13 -5.03 3.48
C LYS A 528 27.36 -4.73 2.62
N LEU A 529 28.31 -3.94 3.12
CA LEU A 529 29.48 -3.53 2.36
C LEU A 529 30.55 -4.64 2.38
N VAL A 530 31.03 -4.99 1.20
CA VAL A 530 32.20 -5.86 1.01
C VAL A 530 33.23 -5.07 0.23
N PHE A 531 34.43 -4.93 0.78
CA PHE A 531 35.52 -4.20 0.14
C PHE A 531 36.49 -5.17 -0.51
N GLN A 532 36.87 -4.90 -1.75
CA GLN A 532 37.90 -5.62 -2.48
C GLN A 532 38.96 -4.64 -2.95
N MET A 533 40.21 -4.89 -2.56
CA MET A 533 41.33 -4.03 -2.93
C MET A 533 41.85 -4.38 -4.33
N LEU A 534 41.88 -3.42 -5.27
CA LEU A 534 42.52 -3.56 -6.59
C LEU A 534 43.90 -2.87 -6.70
N GLY A 535 44.19 -1.88 -5.84
CA GLY A 535 45.44 -1.09 -5.91
C GLY A 535 45.55 -0.12 -7.09
N ARG A 536 44.53 -0.08 -7.96
CA ARG A 536 44.45 0.80 -9.14
C ARG A 536 43.00 1.12 -9.49
N ARG A 537 42.80 2.07 -10.40
CA ARG A 537 41.45 2.39 -10.92
C ARG A 537 40.84 1.16 -11.60
N ILE A 538 39.57 0.90 -11.28
CA ILE A 538 38.78 -0.20 -11.83
C ILE A 538 38.66 -0.08 -13.36
N ARG A 539 38.68 -1.23 -14.02
CA ARG A 539 38.32 -1.42 -15.43
C ARG A 539 37.10 -2.33 -15.50
N TYR A 540 36.38 -2.33 -16.63
CA TYR A 540 35.23 -3.25 -16.78
C TYR A 540 35.64 -4.72 -16.62
N LYS A 541 36.82 -5.11 -17.12
CA LYS A 541 37.42 -6.42 -16.85
C LYS A 541 37.44 -6.77 -15.36
N ASP A 542 37.83 -5.86 -14.48
CA ASP A 542 37.93 -6.13 -13.04
C ASP A 542 36.56 -6.43 -12.42
N ALA A 543 35.54 -5.65 -12.78
CA ALA A 543 34.18 -5.83 -12.28
C ALA A 543 33.56 -7.16 -12.76
N PHE A 544 33.73 -7.49 -14.04
CA PHE A 544 33.23 -8.73 -14.63
C PHE A 544 34.01 -9.97 -14.18
N LEU A 545 35.33 -9.85 -13.98
CA LEU A 545 36.15 -10.90 -13.40
C LEU A 545 35.78 -11.16 -11.94
N TYR A 546 35.60 -10.09 -11.15
CA TYR A 546 35.14 -10.21 -9.77
C TYR A 546 33.80 -10.95 -9.68
N ALA A 547 32.84 -10.60 -10.56
CA ALA A 547 31.57 -11.31 -10.65
C ALA A 547 31.75 -12.79 -11.04
N SER A 548 32.62 -13.08 -12.01
CA SER A 548 32.95 -14.44 -12.46
C SER A 548 33.59 -15.31 -11.37
N MET A 549 34.27 -14.70 -10.39
CA MET A 549 34.92 -15.42 -9.29
C MET A 549 34.06 -15.53 -8.04
N ASN A 550 33.25 -14.50 -7.73
CA ASN A 550 32.62 -14.36 -6.42
C ASN A 550 31.08 -14.40 -6.45
N LEU A 551 30.46 -14.24 -7.62
CA LEU A 551 29.01 -14.07 -7.76
C LEU A 551 28.38 -15.06 -8.76
N ILE A 552 29.03 -16.19 -9.05
CA ILE A 552 28.42 -17.27 -9.83
C ILE A 552 27.11 -17.72 -9.17
N GLY A 553 26.08 -17.89 -9.98
CA GLY A 553 24.74 -18.24 -9.54
C GLY A 553 23.97 -17.11 -8.84
N LYS A 554 24.55 -15.91 -8.68
CA LYS A 554 23.89 -14.74 -8.07
C LYS A 554 23.54 -13.69 -9.12
N THR A 555 22.44 -12.96 -8.89
CA THR A 555 22.09 -11.81 -9.71
C THR A 555 22.99 -10.64 -9.34
N ALA A 556 23.77 -10.15 -10.29
CA ALA A 556 24.73 -9.07 -10.11
C ALA A 556 24.33 -7.83 -10.91
N ILE A 557 24.69 -6.66 -10.39
CA ILE A 557 24.58 -5.39 -11.10
C ILE A 557 25.90 -4.63 -11.01
N ILE A 558 26.54 -4.34 -12.14
CA ILE A 558 27.69 -3.42 -12.20
C ILE A 558 27.13 -2.03 -12.50
N MET A 559 27.36 -1.04 -11.64
CA MET A 559 26.73 0.29 -11.76
C MET A 559 27.70 1.44 -11.46
N ASN A 560 27.47 2.58 -12.10
CA ASN A 560 28.16 3.84 -11.77
C ASN A 560 27.78 4.33 -10.35
N ALA A 561 28.73 4.90 -9.62
CA ALA A 561 28.53 5.25 -8.21
C ALA A 561 27.63 6.46 -7.95
N ASP A 562 27.36 7.25 -8.97
CA ASP A 562 26.36 8.32 -8.95
C ASP A 562 24.97 7.83 -9.39
N CYS A 563 24.73 6.51 -9.35
CA CYS A 563 23.42 5.91 -9.59
C CYS A 563 22.94 5.10 -8.38
N PHE A 564 21.61 4.99 -8.25
CA PHE A 564 20.99 4.06 -7.32
C PHE A 564 19.80 3.31 -7.93
N VAL A 565 19.54 2.11 -7.40
CA VAL A 565 18.43 1.24 -7.81
C VAL A 565 17.10 1.85 -7.35
N HIS A 566 16.13 1.92 -8.26
CA HIS A 566 14.80 2.47 -8.01
C HIS A 566 13.71 1.40 -8.29
N LYS A 567 12.57 1.78 -8.86
CA LYS A 567 11.43 0.88 -9.10
C LYS A 567 11.63 -0.10 -10.26
N GLY A 568 10.86 -1.18 -10.27
CA GLY A 568 10.78 -2.17 -11.35
C GLY A 568 11.63 -3.41 -11.13
N PHE A 569 12.63 -3.35 -10.26
CA PHE A 569 13.49 -4.51 -9.94
C PHE A 569 12.75 -5.63 -9.20
N GLU A 570 11.58 -5.34 -8.63
CA GLU A 570 10.65 -6.35 -8.13
C GLU A 570 10.08 -7.26 -9.23
N LEU A 571 10.15 -6.85 -10.50
CA LEU A 571 9.70 -7.62 -11.67
C LEU A 571 10.86 -8.42 -12.31
N LEU A 572 12.07 -8.33 -11.76
CA LEU A 572 13.23 -8.98 -12.33
C LEU A 572 13.18 -10.49 -12.08
N ASP A 573 12.89 -11.25 -13.13
CA ASP A 573 12.95 -12.71 -13.12
C ASP A 573 14.40 -13.19 -13.35
N GLU A 574 14.97 -13.88 -12.36
CA GLU A 574 16.32 -14.42 -12.46
C GLU A 574 16.44 -15.53 -13.52
N ASN A 575 15.34 -16.20 -13.86
CA ASN A 575 15.33 -17.26 -14.88
C ASN A 575 15.56 -16.69 -16.28
N ILE A 576 15.06 -15.47 -16.56
CA ILE A 576 15.34 -14.79 -17.83
C ILE A 576 16.83 -14.46 -17.96
N LEU A 577 17.47 -14.09 -16.85
CA LEU A 577 18.91 -13.81 -16.82
C LEU A 577 19.74 -15.09 -17.00
N SER A 578 19.38 -16.19 -16.34
CA SER A 578 20.13 -17.44 -16.38
C SER A 578 19.85 -18.30 -17.62
N ASN A 579 18.58 -18.60 -17.90
CA ASN A 579 18.20 -19.62 -18.90
C ASN A 579 18.31 -19.08 -20.32
N ASN A 580 18.04 -17.79 -20.52
CA ASN A 580 18.09 -17.14 -21.84
C ASN A 580 19.40 -16.39 -22.09
N LYS A 581 20.38 -16.48 -21.17
CA LYS A 581 21.63 -15.68 -21.16
C LYS A 581 21.34 -14.20 -21.46
N THR A 582 20.33 -13.64 -20.80
CA THR A 582 19.96 -12.23 -20.99
C THR A 582 20.80 -11.35 -20.09
N MET A 583 21.37 -10.28 -20.64
CA MET A 583 21.99 -9.21 -19.89
C MET A 583 21.25 -7.91 -20.15
N TYR A 584 20.93 -7.17 -19.10
CA TYR A 584 20.28 -5.88 -19.22
C TYR A 584 21.30 -4.75 -19.15
N ALA A 585 21.31 -3.89 -20.17
CA ALA A 585 22.06 -2.64 -20.19
C ALA A 585 21.09 -1.50 -19.86
N LEU A 586 21.22 -0.90 -18.67
CA LEU A 586 20.24 0.04 -18.14
C LEU A 586 20.65 1.48 -18.47
N THR A 587 19.72 2.20 -19.09
CA THR A 587 19.79 3.66 -19.19
C THR A 587 19.22 4.29 -17.92
N ARG A 588 19.71 5.47 -17.58
CA ARG A 588 19.34 6.25 -16.38
C ARG A 588 18.00 6.98 -16.45
N HIS A 589 17.46 7.29 -15.28
CA HIS A 589 16.41 8.29 -15.06
C HIS A 589 16.97 9.45 -14.25
N GLY A 590 16.40 10.65 -14.43
CA GLY A 590 16.74 11.79 -13.57
C GLY A 590 16.11 11.68 -12.17
N PRO A 591 16.53 12.54 -11.22
CA PRO A 591 15.92 12.61 -9.90
C PRO A 591 14.43 13.02 -9.98
N PRO A 592 13.62 12.71 -8.94
CA PRO A 592 12.20 13.09 -8.89
C PRO A 592 11.99 14.61 -9.03
N ALA A 593 10.89 15.01 -9.68
CA ALA A 593 10.62 16.40 -10.05
C ALA A 593 10.59 17.43 -8.89
N ASN A 594 10.44 16.97 -7.65
CA ASN A 594 10.38 17.82 -6.45
C ASN A 594 11.67 17.83 -5.61
N SER A 595 12.77 17.22 -6.06
CA SER A 595 14.04 17.33 -5.33
C SER A 595 14.68 18.70 -5.60
N SER A 596 14.69 19.59 -4.62
CA SER A 596 15.25 20.96 -4.69
C SER A 596 16.77 21.04 -4.87
N LEU A 597 17.44 19.94 -5.24
CA LEU A 597 18.89 19.79 -5.11
C LEU A 597 19.64 19.68 -6.45
N CYS A 598 18.96 19.59 -7.60
CA CYS A 598 19.62 19.34 -8.89
C CYS A 598 18.84 19.95 -10.08
N VAL A 599 19.42 20.95 -10.76
CA VAL A 599 18.77 21.71 -11.86
C VAL A 599 19.37 21.38 -13.25
N ALA A 600 20.38 20.51 -13.32
CA ALA A 600 21.08 20.21 -14.57
C ALA A 600 20.20 19.40 -15.55
N PRO A 601 20.01 19.84 -16.81
CA PRO A 601 19.30 19.06 -17.82
C PRO A 601 20.08 17.80 -18.21
N ASP A 602 19.53 16.62 -17.91
CA ASP A 602 20.00 15.33 -18.45
C ASP A 602 19.26 15.00 -19.75
N HIS A 603 19.97 15.08 -20.87
CA HIS A 603 19.45 14.80 -22.22
C HIS A 603 19.41 13.31 -22.58
N TYR A 604 19.87 12.43 -21.69
CA TYR A 604 20.01 10.98 -21.92
C TYR A 604 19.13 10.14 -20.98
N LYS A 605 18.23 10.78 -20.21
CA LYS A 605 17.28 10.11 -19.33
C LYS A 605 16.22 9.33 -20.11
N CYS A 606 15.91 8.12 -19.68
CA CYS A 606 14.77 7.35 -20.17
C CYS A 606 13.45 7.93 -19.63
N ASN A 607 12.93 8.93 -20.32
CA ASN A 607 11.60 9.49 -20.11
C ASN A 607 10.64 9.06 -21.25
N PRO A 608 9.34 9.39 -21.20
CA PRO A 608 8.39 9.00 -22.25
C PRO A 608 8.79 9.44 -23.68
N GLU A 609 9.50 10.56 -23.80
CA GLU A 609 10.00 11.13 -25.06
C GLU A 609 11.43 10.65 -25.43
N TYR A 610 11.97 9.67 -24.70
CA TYR A 610 13.36 9.26 -24.85
C TYR A 610 13.59 8.53 -26.18
N ARG A 611 14.45 9.13 -27.01
CA ARG A 611 15.05 8.45 -28.16
C ARG A 611 16.33 7.75 -27.69
N TYR A 612 16.44 6.45 -27.93
CA TYR A 612 17.59 5.65 -27.53
C TYR A 612 18.89 6.16 -28.17
N ARG A 613 19.89 6.50 -27.32
CA ARG A 613 21.20 7.04 -27.74
C ARG A 613 22.39 6.15 -27.35
N GLY A 614 22.14 5.00 -26.72
CA GLY A 614 23.18 4.00 -26.40
C GLY A 614 24.05 4.28 -25.17
N SER A 615 23.67 5.22 -24.28
CA SER A 615 24.39 5.48 -23.02
C SER A 615 23.78 4.68 -21.86
N HIS A 616 24.58 3.92 -21.13
CA HIS A 616 24.10 3.03 -20.07
C HIS A 616 24.97 3.17 -18.82
N ASP A 617 24.35 3.20 -17.64
CA ASP A 617 25.05 3.40 -16.36
C ASP A 617 25.08 2.14 -15.49
N ALA A 618 24.33 1.10 -15.87
CA ALA A 618 24.35 -0.18 -15.17
C ALA A 618 24.16 -1.39 -16.08
N TRP A 619 24.68 -2.53 -15.62
CA TRP A 619 24.60 -3.83 -16.29
C TRP A 619 24.08 -4.87 -15.31
N VAL A 620 22.90 -5.44 -15.55
CA VAL A 620 22.30 -6.50 -14.71
C VAL A 620 22.41 -7.84 -15.41
N PHE A 621 22.90 -8.84 -14.70
CA PHE A 621 23.14 -10.18 -15.24
C PHE A 621 23.21 -11.25 -14.15
N ARG A 622 23.15 -12.52 -14.56
CA ARG A 622 23.40 -13.68 -13.70
C ARG A 622 24.34 -14.63 -14.42
N LEU A 623 25.57 -14.78 -13.91
CA LEU A 623 26.54 -15.71 -14.49
C LEU A 623 26.32 -17.10 -13.91
N LEU A 624 26.17 -18.10 -14.76
CA LEU A 624 26.19 -19.51 -14.36
C LEU A 624 27.60 -20.11 -14.45
N ASP A 625 28.43 -19.55 -15.33
CA ASP A 625 29.83 -19.89 -15.53
C ASP A 625 30.66 -18.61 -15.62
N PRO A 626 31.97 -18.66 -15.31
CA PRO A 626 32.88 -17.54 -15.52
C PRO A 626 32.86 -17.03 -16.97
N LEU A 627 33.04 -15.72 -17.16
CA LEU A 627 33.15 -15.16 -18.51
C LEU A 627 34.45 -15.65 -19.19
N PRO A 628 34.42 -15.93 -20.51
CA PRO A 628 35.62 -16.33 -21.23
C PRO A 628 36.73 -15.27 -21.16
N ASP A 629 37.99 -15.70 -21.08
CA ASP A 629 39.15 -14.80 -21.06
C ASP A 629 39.18 -13.87 -22.28
N GLN A 630 38.73 -14.37 -23.44
CA GLN A 630 38.61 -13.56 -24.64
C GLN A 630 37.64 -12.38 -24.47
N VAL A 631 36.53 -12.55 -23.73
CA VAL A 631 35.63 -11.45 -23.39
C VAL A 631 36.35 -10.49 -22.45
N LEU A 632 36.90 -11.02 -21.35
CA LEU A 632 37.54 -10.23 -20.29
C LEU A 632 38.70 -9.37 -20.82
N ASN A 633 39.54 -9.93 -21.70
CA ASN A 633 40.68 -9.22 -22.28
C ASN A 633 40.25 -8.11 -23.25
N ASN A 634 39.14 -8.28 -23.96
CA ASN A 634 38.63 -7.28 -24.90
C ASN A 634 37.84 -6.15 -24.24
N ILE A 635 37.43 -6.32 -22.98
CA ILE A 635 36.71 -5.28 -22.20
C ILE A 635 37.61 -4.62 -21.13
N ASP A 636 38.93 -4.77 -21.26
CA ASP A 636 39.92 -4.27 -20.30
C ASP A 636 40.17 -2.75 -20.43
N HIS A 637 39.10 -1.99 -20.23
CA HIS A 637 39.05 -0.55 -20.45
C HIS A 637 38.42 0.19 -19.27
N LEU A 638 38.72 1.49 -19.16
CA LEU A 638 38.20 2.33 -18.09
C LEU A 638 36.71 2.69 -18.36
N PRO A 639 35.83 2.67 -17.34
CA PRO A 639 34.39 2.88 -17.55
C PRO A 639 33.96 4.26 -18.05
N HIS A 640 34.83 5.27 -18.00
CA HIS A 640 34.49 6.64 -18.41
C HIS A 640 34.80 6.95 -19.88
N LEU A 641 35.34 5.99 -20.64
CA LEU A 641 35.71 6.22 -22.03
C LEU A 641 34.46 6.26 -22.92
N GLU A 642 34.34 7.26 -23.77
CA GLU A 642 33.20 7.41 -24.66
C GLU A 642 33.14 6.26 -25.68
N GLY A 643 31.97 5.63 -25.78
CA GLY A 643 31.75 4.46 -26.64
C GLY A 643 32.10 3.13 -26.00
N ILE A 644 32.54 3.10 -24.74
CA ILE A 644 32.85 1.85 -24.03
C ILE A 644 31.65 0.91 -23.95
N GLU A 645 30.43 1.42 -23.78
CA GLU A 645 29.22 0.60 -23.67
C GLU A 645 28.95 -0.18 -24.98
N GLN A 646 29.31 0.40 -26.13
CA GLN A 646 29.23 -0.30 -27.43
C GLN A 646 30.26 -1.43 -27.54
N VAL A 647 31.48 -1.19 -27.05
CA VAL A 647 32.54 -2.21 -26.99
C VAL A 647 32.11 -3.37 -26.07
N LEU A 648 31.54 -3.06 -24.91
CA LEU A 648 30.98 -4.06 -24.00
C LEU A 648 29.89 -4.89 -24.67
N MET A 649 28.89 -4.24 -25.27
CA MET A 649 27.78 -4.95 -25.93
C MET A 649 28.27 -5.85 -27.05
N PHE A 650 29.21 -5.38 -27.87
CA PHE A 650 29.79 -6.16 -28.96
C PHE A 650 30.45 -7.44 -28.44
N HIS A 651 31.38 -7.33 -27.49
CA HIS A 651 32.16 -8.47 -27.02
C HIS A 651 31.32 -9.43 -26.16
N LEU A 652 30.41 -8.93 -25.34
CA LEU A 652 29.50 -9.77 -24.54
C LEU A 652 28.49 -10.52 -25.40
N ARG A 653 28.01 -9.94 -26.51
CA ARG A 653 27.20 -10.67 -27.50
C ARG A 653 28.02 -11.69 -28.29
N THR A 654 29.12 -11.23 -28.89
CA THR A 654 29.88 -12.02 -29.87
C THR A 654 30.64 -13.18 -29.23
N TYR A 655 31.27 -12.93 -28.07
CA TYR A 655 32.14 -13.91 -27.41
C TYR A 655 31.58 -14.39 -26.08
N GLY A 656 30.70 -13.61 -25.43
CA GLY A 656 30.00 -14.02 -24.21
C GLY A 656 28.68 -14.76 -24.46
N GLY A 657 28.13 -14.68 -25.67
CA GLY A 657 26.86 -15.31 -26.03
C GLY A 657 25.62 -14.70 -25.36
N PHE A 658 25.71 -13.46 -24.86
CA PHE A 658 24.59 -12.81 -24.19
C PHE A 658 23.60 -12.20 -25.18
N THR A 659 22.32 -12.34 -24.88
CA THR A 659 21.28 -11.49 -25.46
C THR A 659 21.21 -10.20 -24.64
N ILE A 660 21.57 -9.06 -25.23
CA ILE A 660 21.58 -7.78 -24.50
C ILE A 660 20.33 -6.96 -24.82
N LYS A 661 19.56 -6.62 -23.79
CA LYS A 661 18.34 -5.79 -23.88
C LYS A 661 18.44 -4.56 -22.99
N ASN A 662 17.64 -3.54 -23.26
CA ASN A 662 17.53 -2.32 -22.46
C ASN A 662 16.13 -2.24 -21.82
N PRO A 663 15.98 -2.49 -20.51
CA PRO A 663 14.69 -2.54 -19.85
C PRO A 663 14.27 -1.19 -19.25
N CYS A 664 14.74 -0.05 -19.78
CA CYS A 664 14.63 1.22 -19.05
C CYS A 664 13.20 1.68 -18.73
N LYS A 665 12.18 1.26 -19.49
CA LYS A 665 10.78 1.57 -19.19
C LYS A 665 10.23 0.76 -18.00
N ILE A 666 10.97 -0.25 -17.56
CA ILE A 666 10.55 -1.22 -16.57
C ILE A 666 11.50 -1.17 -15.37
N LEU A 667 12.78 -1.52 -15.56
CA LEU A 667 13.81 -1.44 -14.51
C LEU A 667 14.43 -0.05 -14.48
N GLN A 668 14.26 0.66 -13.36
CA GLN A 668 14.72 2.04 -13.24
C GLN A 668 15.91 2.17 -12.29
N ILE A 669 16.99 2.76 -12.80
CA ILE A 669 18.03 3.38 -11.97
C ILE A 669 17.90 4.90 -12.06
N VAL A 670 18.21 5.59 -10.98
CA VAL A 670 18.24 7.05 -10.92
C VAL A 670 19.70 7.50 -10.92
N HIS A 671 20.05 8.37 -11.87
CA HIS A 671 21.34 9.04 -11.93
C HIS A 671 21.25 10.38 -11.21
N TYR A 672 22.15 10.60 -10.25
CA TYR A 672 22.16 11.74 -9.36
C TYR A 672 23.48 12.50 -9.52
N HIS A 673 23.50 13.43 -10.48
CA HIS A 673 24.70 14.18 -10.88
C HIS A 673 24.32 15.63 -11.25
N CYS A 674 24.79 16.62 -10.48
CA CYS A 674 24.25 17.99 -10.56
C CYS A 674 25.18 19.01 -11.21
N ILE A 675 26.46 18.68 -11.43
CA ILE A 675 27.44 19.60 -11.98
C ILE A 675 27.70 19.28 -13.45
N ARG A 676 27.56 20.25 -14.37
CA ARG A 676 28.17 20.15 -15.69
C ARG A 676 29.64 20.52 -15.55
N ALA A 677 30.54 19.55 -15.33
CA ALA A 677 31.97 19.87 -15.21
C ALA A 677 32.52 20.35 -16.58
N PRO A 678 32.89 21.62 -16.77
CA PRO A 678 33.50 22.11 -18.01
C PRO A 678 35.02 21.90 -18.02
N GLU A 679 35.61 21.43 -16.92
CA GLU A 679 37.04 21.60 -16.62
C GLU A 679 37.87 20.31 -16.66
N LEU A 680 37.28 19.13 -16.88
CA LEU A 680 38.02 17.85 -16.89
C LEU A 680 38.75 17.54 -18.22
N GLY A 681 38.67 18.44 -19.20
CA GLY A 681 39.24 18.20 -20.54
C GLY A 681 38.58 17.02 -21.26
N LYS A 682 39.14 16.62 -22.41
CA LYS A 682 38.62 15.51 -23.23
C LYS A 682 39.11 14.13 -22.75
N TYR A 683 39.04 13.88 -21.44
CA TYR A 683 39.54 12.65 -20.81
C TYR A 683 38.75 11.39 -21.17
N GLN A 684 37.53 11.55 -21.69
CA GLN A 684 36.66 10.45 -22.14
C GLN A 684 37.07 9.92 -23.52
N TYR A 685 37.93 10.62 -24.26
CA TYR A 685 38.37 10.19 -25.59
C TYR A 685 39.71 9.47 -25.54
N VAL A 686 39.92 8.57 -26.50
CA VAL A 686 41.20 7.90 -26.70
C VAL A 686 42.01 8.68 -27.73
N GLY A 687 43.14 9.27 -27.33
CA GLY A 687 44.01 10.04 -28.23
C GLY A 687 43.38 11.37 -28.71
N LYS A 688 43.51 11.71 -30.00
CA LYS A 688 43.03 12.97 -30.61
C LYS A 688 41.49 13.03 -30.73
N ASN A 689 40.77 12.99 -29.61
CA ASN A 689 39.30 13.11 -29.54
C ASN A 689 38.53 11.98 -30.24
N LEU A 690 39.09 10.77 -30.27
CA LEU A 690 38.45 9.62 -30.89
C LEU A 690 37.71 8.76 -29.86
N ARG A 691 36.45 8.39 -30.13
CA ARG A 691 35.69 7.45 -29.30
C ARG A 691 36.31 6.05 -29.37
N LEU A 692 36.23 5.29 -28.28
CA LEU A 692 36.86 3.98 -28.18
C LEU A 692 36.28 2.99 -29.20
N ASP A 693 34.96 2.93 -29.34
CA ASP A 693 34.27 2.10 -30.32
C ASP A 693 34.67 2.45 -31.76
N TRP A 694 34.93 3.73 -32.06
CA TRP A 694 35.39 4.14 -33.38
C TRP A 694 36.82 3.67 -33.65
N LYS A 695 37.71 3.81 -32.66
CA LYS A 695 39.09 3.32 -32.72
C LYS A 695 39.15 1.81 -32.97
N LEU A 696 38.24 1.05 -32.36
CA LEU A 696 38.16 -0.40 -32.49
C LEU A 696 37.31 -0.86 -33.70
N GLY A 697 36.73 0.06 -34.47
CA GLY A 697 35.88 -0.28 -35.61
C GLY A 697 34.53 -0.91 -35.24
N LEU A 698 34.05 -0.65 -34.01
CA LEU A 698 32.84 -1.19 -33.40
C LEU A 698 31.68 -0.18 -33.33
N ASN A 699 31.73 0.91 -34.08
CA ASN A 699 30.66 1.90 -34.06
C ASN A 699 29.36 1.38 -34.73
N ILE A 700 28.22 1.99 -34.37
CA ILE A 700 26.88 1.66 -34.90
C ILE A 700 26.87 1.54 -36.43
N GLY A 701 27.52 2.45 -37.15
CA GLY A 701 27.56 2.43 -38.61
C GLY A 701 28.26 1.19 -39.20
N LYS A 702 29.19 0.57 -38.45
CA LYS A 702 29.93 -0.63 -38.88
C LYS A 702 29.39 -1.94 -38.34
N LYS A 703 28.83 -1.95 -37.12
CA LYS A 703 28.40 -3.17 -36.42
C LYS A 703 26.89 -3.26 -36.17
N GLY A 704 26.13 -2.23 -36.54
CA GLY A 704 24.66 -2.24 -36.54
C GLY A 704 24.07 -2.61 -35.18
N ASP A 705 23.07 -3.50 -35.20
CA ASP A 705 22.35 -3.96 -34.02
C ASP A 705 23.25 -4.66 -32.98
N LEU A 706 24.47 -5.12 -33.31
CA LEU A 706 25.37 -5.78 -32.37
C LEU A 706 25.85 -4.85 -31.25
N VAL A 707 25.80 -3.54 -31.45
CA VAL A 707 26.21 -2.52 -30.48
C VAL A 707 25.06 -1.65 -29.97
N LEU A 708 23.81 -2.01 -30.32
CA LEU A 708 22.60 -1.40 -29.79
C LEU A 708 21.76 -2.43 -29.02
N ALA A 709 21.35 -2.10 -27.80
CA ALA A 709 20.44 -2.93 -27.02
C ALA A 709 18.98 -2.63 -27.41
N LYS A 710 18.24 -3.66 -27.84
CA LYS A 710 16.81 -3.54 -28.11
C LYS A 710 16.06 -3.31 -26.80
N PHE A 711 14.98 -2.54 -26.82
CA PHE A 711 14.16 -2.35 -25.62
C PHE A 711 13.60 -3.69 -25.15
N SER A 712 13.60 -3.90 -23.83
CA SER A 712 12.96 -5.04 -23.18
C SER A 712 11.53 -4.70 -22.81
N ASP A 713 10.64 -5.64 -23.07
CA ASP A 713 9.30 -5.81 -22.50
C ASP A 713 9.30 -6.53 -21.15
N LEU A 714 10.50 -6.94 -20.69
CA LEU A 714 10.83 -7.99 -19.73
C LEU A 714 10.45 -9.38 -20.27
#